data_AF-A0A7S2E4A6-F1
#
_entry.id   AF-A0A7S2E4A6-F1
#
_cell.length_a   1.000
_cell.length_b   1.000
_cell.length_c   1.000
_cell.angle_alpha   90.00
_cell.angle_beta   90.00
_cell.angle_gamma   90.00
#
_symmetry.space_group_name_H-M   'P 1'
#
loop_
_entity.id
_entity.type
_entity.pdbx_description
1 polymer ?
#
loop_
_entity_poly.entity_id
_entity_poly.type
_entity_poly.pdbx_seq_one_letter_code
_entity_poly.pdbx_strand_id
1 'polypeptide(L)'
;MVGVGMLILAFFSQTFEFGDRVINWLLVDEWKPWATYGSTVGALVLLYLMDISYWEGPKGALARRLCVTGAIVLCMGSALLSMSRFPILPLCLFLILLPMTALFLRHTLFRPNLSVDVSYVLGINLIVTAFVVLLVWILWLFGAWTNTENHWYENRKVFGEHAQCNATTESGSWYAATHYVPEHDAFICLAAFLLWVSPLILSAVSFMLGVFTILVGRSMSNRTSRASSTRFAVRLALFAVGLSCVGMYSAASISGAGMGLSNAAFTVYGVLMICVFMIVVTNIGWETLKTKILEQKFVKSVYSVGPPWIDYGHALLLTCGPLVYFPFLLLSFFNQLVRRIGCNCGVFKPLDEVERKQWFTTVAQKSFVYLSKWNWTKALLYANYICWLIWALKYGMVISQIFLNWVVSQLSTLHWGAVTGLFVVIGLIMFLIPVVPGPLVYLASGVLVVPVNEAAWGGSSSIGEGCGGGANRSAAEVLVATSNSSSSSASLSDEGDDMTAFILACVWACFLSYMLKLIAHVLQQKCIGETLQRSVSVRAQVSPNSRFMKALRVLLERPGVTPAKVCVMCGGPDWPTSVLCGLLRLNVFQMLLGLTPMFTMTIPTTLSGAFATKTSPAVLPNMVSFLVAIVMVVQLVLGFGCILYANRAMVQYKEQIDAIPDDLEVKEMDEKSARKAAATDQVTSFFGMPLKMRCLLAGGTTILLLSCYCQVLRPKLLFQPFTLTDCIETLGQEDHYNVIIPGTSIYGILALLALLVSIVCYVIFGRWASRMADELLAGGSEAPYPLKQQTVASSSSSSSSSSTTEASPVKDAASRSPPKKSDLVA
;
A
#
# COMPACT_ATOMS: atom_id res chain seq x y z
N MET A 1 -8.83 25.41 -14.21
CA MET A 1 -9.47 24.15 -13.75
C MET A 1 -8.68 23.49 -12.63
N VAL A 2 -7.42 23.09 -12.80
CA VAL A 2 -6.60 22.50 -11.70
C VAL A 2 -6.40 23.47 -10.54
N GLY A 3 -5.98 24.71 -10.82
CA GLY A 3 -5.93 25.78 -9.82
C GLY A 3 -7.31 26.11 -9.23
N VAL A 4 -8.40 25.92 -9.97
CA VAL A 4 -9.78 26.13 -9.49
C VAL A 4 -10.21 24.98 -8.56
N GLY A 5 -9.85 23.72 -8.85
CA GLY A 5 -10.13 22.58 -7.97
C GLY A 5 -9.33 22.64 -6.67
N MET A 6 -8.07 23.12 -6.73
CA MET A 6 -7.27 23.41 -5.55
C MET A 6 -7.79 24.63 -4.79
N LEU A 7 -8.21 25.69 -5.49
CA LEU A 7 -8.86 26.84 -4.86
C LEU A 7 -10.18 26.45 -4.22
N ILE A 8 -10.96 25.54 -4.81
CA ILE A 8 -12.20 25.01 -4.23
C ILE A 8 -11.88 24.20 -2.97
N LEU A 9 -10.91 23.28 -3.00
CA LEU A 9 -10.51 22.53 -1.81
C LEU A 9 -9.83 23.40 -0.74
N ALA A 10 -9.08 24.42 -1.14
CA ALA A 10 -8.55 25.44 -0.25
C ALA A 10 -9.68 26.32 0.31
N PHE A 11 -10.72 26.62 -0.48
CA PHE A 11 -11.96 27.29 -0.03
C PHE A 11 -12.72 26.46 0.99
N PHE A 12 -12.69 25.13 0.84
CA PHE A 12 -13.24 24.18 1.81
C PHE A 12 -12.33 23.94 3.01
N SER A 13 -11.04 24.28 2.93
CA SER A 13 -10.15 24.31 4.08
C SER A 13 -10.44 25.56 4.92
N GLN A 14 -10.23 25.50 6.23
CA GLN A 14 -10.54 26.60 7.16
C GLN A 14 -9.83 27.93 6.88
N THR A 15 -8.91 27.98 5.92
CA THR A 15 -8.22 29.21 5.49
C THR A 15 -9.19 30.33 5.07
N PHE A 16 -10.48 30.04 4.80
CA PHE A 16 -11.48 31.02 4.38
C PHE A 16 -12.76 31.08 5.24
N GLU A 17 -12.78 30.58 6.49
CA GLU A 17 -13.98 30.67 7.39
C GLU A 17 -15.29 30.02 6.88
N PHE A 18 -15.24 29.18 5.84
CA PHE A 18 -16.41 28.48 5.28
C PHE A 18 -16.49 26.99 5.65
N GLY A 19 -15.39 26.38 6.11
CA GLY A 19 -15.30 24.94 6.37
C GLY A 19 -16.21 24.47 7.51
N ASP A 20 -16.37 25.30 8.54
CA ASP A 20 -17.28 25.10 9.68
C ASP A 20 -18.75 25.07 9.26
N ARG A 21 -19.20 26.02 8.42
CA ARG A 21 -20.57 26.10 7.91
C ARG A 21 -20.89 24.92 6.99
N VAL A 22 -19.92 24.50 6.20
CA VAL A 22 -20.05 23.33 5.32
C VAL A 22 -20.21 22.06 6.14
N ILE A 23 -19.38 21.86 7.17
CA ILE A 23 -19.51 20.70 8.06
C ILE A 23 -20.87 20.70 8.76
N ASN A 24 -21.28 21.82 9.37
CA ASN A 24 -22.59 21.91 10.01
C ASN A 24 -23.74 21.58 9.05
N TRP A 25 -23.66 22.04 7.80
CA TRP A 25 -24.67 21.72 6.79
C TRP A 25 -24.65 20.23 6.36
N LEU A 26 -23.46 19.59 6.36
CA LEU A 26 -23.29 18.17 6.05
C LEU A 26 -23.75 17.24 7.17
N LEU A 27 -23.73 17.70 8.42
CA LEU A 27 -24.11 16.93 9.61
C LEU A 27 -25.62 16.82 9.81
N VAL A 28 -26.42 17.71 9.21
CA VAL A 28 -27.85 17.85 9.51
C VAL A 28 -28.74 16.76 8.88
N ASP A 29 -28.34 16.10 7.79
CA ASP A 29 -29.22 15.14 7.08
C ASP A 29 -28.51 13.88 6.55
N GLU A 30 -28.76 12.73 7.20
CA GLU A 30 -28.09 11.45 6.91
C GLU A 30 -28.36 10.83 5.53
N TRP A 31 -29.48 11.19 4.88
CA TRP A 31 -29.88 10.57 3.60
C TRP A 31 -29.21 11.22 2.37
N LYS A 32 -28.79 12.49 2.47
CA LYS A 32 -28.22 13.27 1.36
C LYS A 32 -26.95 12.63 0.77
N PRO A 33 -25.99 12.12 1.56
CA PRO A 33 -24.81 11.43 1.02
C PRO A 33 -25.18 10.21 0.17
N TRP A 34 -26.13 9.39 0.62
CA TRP A 34 -26.57 8.19 -0.09
C TRP A 34 -27.33 8.52 -1.37
N ALA A 35 -28.21 9.52 -1.34
CA ALA A 35 -28.94 9.95 -2.52
C ALA A 35 -28.01 10.55 -3.59
N THR A 36 -27.01 11.33 -3.20
CA THR A 36 -26.06 11.94 -4.13
C THR A 36 -25.03 10.92 -4.68
N TYR A 37 -24.59 9.97 -3.86
CA TYR A 37 -23.78 8.85 -4.33
C TYR A 37 -24.56 7.95 -5.29
N GLY A 38 -25.78 7.56 -4.91
CA GLY A 38 -26.67 6.76 -5.75
C GLY A 38 -27.00 7.42 -7.08
N SER A 39 -27.29 8.73 -7.08
CA SER A 39 -27.56 9.48 -8.32
C SER A 39 -26.32 9.60 -9.21
N THR A 40 -25.14 9.79 -8.62
CA THR A 40 -23.87 9.81 -9.37
C THR A 40 -23.57 8.47 -10.02
N VAL A 41 -23.67 7.37 -9.26
CA VAL A 41 -23.47 6.01 -9.78
C VAL A 41 -24.52 5.70 -10.86
N GLY A 42 -25.79 6.02 -10.61
CA GLY A 42 -26.87 5.87 -11.57
C GLY A 42 -26.62 6.62 -12.87
N ALA A 43 -26.18 7.89 -12.79
CA ALA A 43 -25.83 8.68 -13.95
C ALA A 43 -24.66 8.06 -14.74
N LEU A 44 -23.58 7.64 -14.08
CA LEU A 44 -22.43 7.01 -14.74
C LEU A 44 -22.82 5.68 -15.42
N VAL A 45 -23.63 4.85 -14.75
CA VAL A 45 -24.13 3.60 -15.30
C VAL A 45 -25.00 3.88 -16.53
N LEU A 46 -25.89 4.87 -16.46
CA LEU A 46 -26.73 5.26 -17.58
C LEU A 46 -25.90 5.75 -18.78
N LEU A 47 -24.90 6.60 -18.56
CA LEU A 47 -23.98 7.05 -19.62
C LEU A 47 -23.21 5.88 -20.25
N TYR A 48 -22.80 4.88 -19.45
CA TYR A 48 -22.15 3.68 -19.95
C TYR A 48 -23.10 2.81 -20.78
N LEU A 49 -24.33 2.59 -20.30
CA LEU A 49 -25.36 1.82 -21.02
C LEU A 49 -25.79 2.50 -22.32
N MET A 50 -25.78 3.82 -22.37
CA MET A 50 -26.06 4.60 -23.58
C MET A 50 -24.86 4.73 -24.52
N ASP A 51 -23.76 4.02 -24.27
CA ASP A 51 -22.62 4.01 -25.19
C ASP A 51 -22.05 5.40 -25.50
N ILE A 52 -21.94 6.26 -24.49
CA ILE A 52 -21.48 7.65 -24.65
C ILE A 52 -20.17 7.79 -25.45
N SER A 53 -19.30 6.78 -25.46
CA SER A 53 -18.09 6.76 -26.27
C SER A 53 -18.35 6.83 -27.79
N TYR A 54 -19.48 6.30 -28.25
CA TYR A 54 -19.89 6.19 -29.65
C TYR A 54 -20.80 7.34 -30.11
N TRP A 55 -21.06 8.35 -29.27
CA TRP A 55 -21.82 9.53 -29.67
C TRP A 55 -20.97 10.41 -30.60
N GLU A 56 -21.15 10.20 -31.90
CA GLU A 56 -20.42 10.87 -32.97
C GLU A 56 -21.22 12.03 -33.60
N GLY A 57 -20.54 12.87 -34.40
CA GLY A 57 -21.11 14.07 -35.01
C GLY A 57 -21.09 15.33 -34.09
N PRO A 58 -21.42 16.52 -34.62
CA PRO A 58 -21.28 17.79 -33.88
C PRO A 58 -22.17 17.88 -32.64
N LYS A 59 -23.44 17.44 -32.77
CA LYS A 59 -24.43 17.43 -31.68
C LYS A 59 -24.13 16.34 -30.66
N GLY A 60 -23.77 15.13 -31.12
CA GLY A 60 -23.37 14.02 -30.25
C GLY A 60 -22.10 14.31 -29.45
N ALA A 61 -21.11 14.93 -30.09
CA ALA A 61 -19.88 15.34 -29.41
C ALA A 61 -20.13 16.43 -28.35
N LEU A 62 -21.02 17.39 -28.61
CA LEU A 62 -21.43 18.40 -27.62
C LEU A 62 -22.19 17.76 -26.45
N ALA A 63 -23.18 16.91 -26.74
CA ALA A 63 -23.93 16.18 -25.71
C ALA A 63 -23.02 15.31 -24.84
N ARG A 64 -22.08 14.59 -25.44
CA ARG A 64 -21.05 13.82 -24.73
C ARG A 64 -20.23 14.70 -23.79
N ARG A 65 -19.77 15.87 -24.25
CA ARG A 65 -18.99 16.81 -23.42
C ARG A 65 -19.81 17.31 -22.23
N LEU A 66 -21.07 17.68 -22.46
CA LEU A 66 -21.97 18.15 -21.40
C LEU A 66 -22.25 17.04 -20.37
N CYS A 67 -22.57 15.83 -20.83
CA CYS A 67 -22.83 14.68 -19.95
C CYS A 67 -21.59 14.27 -19.13
N VAL A 68 -20.40 14.21 -19.75
CA VAL A 68 -19.16 13.90 -19.02
C VAL A 68 -18.83 15.00 -18.02
N THR A 69 -18.98 16.27 -18.38
CA THR A 69 -18.75 17.40 -17.47
C THR A 69 -19.73 17.37 -16.30
N GLY A 70 -21.01 17.13 -16.57
CA GLY A 70 -22.05 16.97 -15.55
C GLY A 70 -21.76 15.79 -14.61
N ALA A 71 -21.33 14.65 -15.15
CA ALA A 71 -20.94 13.49 -14.35
C ALA A 71 -19.73 13.77 -13.44
N ILE A 72 -18.73 14.51 -13.93
CA ILE A 72 -17.58 14.94 -13.12
C ILE A 72 -18.01 15.86 -11.98
N VAL A 73 -18.87 16.85 -12.27
CA VAL A 73 -19.40 17.77 -11.25
C VAL A 73 -20.22 17.02 -10.20
N LEU A 74 -21.09 16.09 -10.64
CA LEU A 74 -21.86 15.23 -9.74
C LEU A 74 -20.96 14.34 -8.87
N CYS A 75 -19.92 13.73 -9.44
CA CYS A 75 -18.93 12.96 -8.68
C CYS A 75 -18.24 13.80 -7.61
N MET A 76 -17.81 15.02 -7.97
CA MET A 76 -17.14 15.92 -7.02
C MET A 76 -18.09 16.39 -5.92
N GLY A 77 -19.34 16.73 -6.28
CA GLY A 77 -20.38 17.08 -5.33
C GLY A 77 -20.67 15.93 -4.36
N SER A 78 -20.92 14.72 -4.88
CA SER A 78 -21.16 13.53 -4.07
C SER A 78 -19.98 13.19 -3.16
N ALA A 79 -18.73 13.38 -3.61
CA ALA A 79 -17.53 13.20 -2.80
C ALA A 79 -17.54 14.08 -1.55
N LEU A 80 -17.77 15.37 -1.76
CA LEU A 80 -17.77 16.38 -0.72
C LEU A 80 -18.92 16.14 0.25
N LEU A 81 -20.10 15.78 -0.28
CA LEU A 81 -21.28 15.44 0.51
C LEU A 81 -21.11 14.18 1.35
N SER A 82 -20.28 13.24 0.90
CA SER A 82 -20.04 11.98 1.61
C SER A 82 -18.88 12.05 2.61
N MET A 83 -18.30 13.24 2.84
CA MET A 83 -17.14 13.42 3.71
C MET A 83 -17.43 13.01 5.18
N SER A 84 -18.66 13.22 5.67
CA SER A 84 -19.05 12.83 7.03
C SER A 84 -19.00 11.32 7.28
N ARG A 85 -19.20 10.51 6.24
CA ARG A 85 -19.14 9.02 6.30
C ARG A 85 -17.83 8.46 5.77
N PHE A 86 -17.24 9.13 4.78
CA PHE A 86 -15.98 8.76 4.13
C PHE A 86 -15.02 9.97 4.10
N PRO A 87 -14.35 10.26 5.24
CA PRO A 87 -13.48 11.42 5.41
C PRO A 87 -12.43 11.62 4.31
N ILE A 88 -11.96 10.52 3.71
CA ILE A 88 -10.83 10.46 2.79
C ILE A 88 -11.27 10.67 1.33
N LEU A 89 -12.56 10.46 1.02
CA LEU A 89 -13.08 10.41 -0.34
C LEU A 89 -12.83 11.71 -1.16
N PRO A 90 -13.00 12.93 -0.60
CA PRO A 90 -12.70 14.17 -1.31
C PRO A 90 -11.25 14.27 -1.78
N LEU A 91 -10.29 13.87 -0.93
CA LEU A 91 -8.87 13.84 -1.27
C LEU A 91 -8.60 12.85 -2.42
N CYS A 92 -9.15 11.65 -2.34
CA CYS A 92 -9.01 10.63 -3.38
C CYS A 92 -9.57 11.09 -4.72
N LEU A 93 -10.77 11.67 -4.74
CA LEU A 93 -11.41 12.12 -5.97
C LEU A 93 -10.69 13.32 -6.57
N PHE A 94 -10.18 14.25 -5.75
CA PHE A 94 -9.30 15.30 -6.24
C PHE A 94 -8.09 14.73 -6.99
N LEU A 95 -7.41 13.74 -6.40
CA LEU A 95 -6.23 13.13 -7.02
C LEU A 95 -6.53 12.44 -8.36
N ILE A 96 -7.69 11.80 -8.50
CA ILE A 96 -8.11 11.17 -9.75
C ILE A 96 -8.54 12.22 -10.79
N LEU A 97 -9.21 13.29 -10.35
CA LEU A 97 -9.70 14.34 -11.22
C LEU A 97 -8.57 15.18 -11.82
N LEU A 98 -7.44 15.35 -11.11
CA LEU A 98 -6.27 16.04 -11.64
C LEU A 98 -5.78 15.50 -13.01
N PRO A 99 -5.39 14.22 -13.13
CA PRO A 99 -4.99 13.66 -14.41
C PRO A 99 -6.16 13.55 -15.41
N MET A 100 -7.40 13.32 -14.96
CA MET A 100 -8.56 13.27 -15.86
C MET A 100 -8.84 14.63 -16.52
N THR A 101 -8.79 15.71 -15.75
CA THR A 101 -8.97 17.07 -16.28
C THR A 101 -7.84 17.45 -17.22
N ALA A 102 -6.60 17.08 -16.92
CA ALA A 102 -5.47 17.24 -17.83
C ALA A 102 -5.69 16.52 -19.18
N LEU A 103 -6.18 15.28 -19.14
CA LEU A 103 -6.50 14.50 -20.34
C LEU A 103 -7.66 15.12 -21.12
N PHE A 104 -8.71 15.55 -20.42
CA PHE A 104 -9.85 16.23 -21.03
C PHE A 104 -9.39 17.51 -21.75
N LEU A 105 -8.60 18.37 -21.10
CA LEU A 105 -8.07 19.60 -21.70
C LEU A 105 -7.20 19.28 -22.94
N ARG A 106 -6.34 18.26 -22.84
CA ARG A 106 -5.52 17.79 -23.97
C ARG A 106 -6.36 17.36 -25.16
N HIS A 107 -7.43 16.61 -24.96
CA HIS A 107 -8.25 16.08 -26.05
C HIS A 107 -9.27 17.09 -26.61
N THR A 108 -9.66 18.09 -25.83
CA THR A 108 -10.74 19.03 -26.21
C THR A 108 -10.24 20.37 -26.71
N LEU A 109 -9.20 20.94 -26.07
CA LEU A 109 -8.73 22.30 -26.35
C LEU A 109 -7.43 22.34 -27.14
N PHE A 110 -6.52 21.39 -26.92
CA PHE A 110 -5.19 21.43 -27.50
C PHE A 110 -5.05 20.51 -28.72
N ARG A 111 -4.30 20.97 -29.73
CA ARG A 111 -3.97 20.15 -30.91
C ARG A 111 -3.03 18.99 -30.53
N PRO A 112 -3.07 17.83 -31.21
CA PRO A 112 -2.27 16.64 -30.87
C PRO A 112 -0.75 16.89 -30.76
N ASN A 113 -0.24 17.86 -31.52
CA ASN A 113 1.18 18.19 -31.60
C ASN A 113 1.72 18.95 -30.37
N LEU A 114 0.87 19.44 -29.47
CA LEU A 114 1.27 20.23 -28.28
C LEU A 114 1.40 19.40 -26.99
N SER A 115 1.32 18.06 -27.08
CA SER A 115 1.23 17.18 -25.90
C SER A 115 2.42 17.29 -24.93
N VAL A 116 3.61 17.61 -25.44
CA VAL A 116 4.81 17.84 -24.63
C VAL A 116 4.65 19.11 -23.81
N ASP A 117 4.34 20.23 -24.46
CA ASP A 117 4.21 21.54 -23.82
C ASP A 117 3.08 21.56 -22.79
N VAL A 118 1.95 20.90 -23.09
CA VAL A 118 0.83 20.75 -22.14
C VAL A 118 1.26 19.99 -20.88
N SER A 119 2.07 18.94 -21.02
CA SER A 119 2.56 18.16 -19.88
C SER A 119 3.54 18.95 -19.01
N TYR A 120 4.42 19.76 -19.63
CA TYR A 120 5.32 20.65 -18.93
C TYR A 120 4.59 21.77 -18.19
N VAL A 121 3.67 22.47 -18.88
CA VAL A 121 2.90 23.56 -18.31
C VAL A 121 2.05 23.05 -17.16
N LEU A 122 1.39 21.90 -17.32
CA LEU A 122 0.63 21.27 -16.23
C LEU A 122 1.51 20.95 -15.03
N GLY A 123 2.68 20.33 -15.27
CA GLY A 123 3.57 19.94 -14.18
C GLY A 123 4.16 21.13 -13.44
N ILE A 124 4.54 22.20 -14.14
CA ILE A 124 4.98 23.47 -13.53
C ILE A 124 3.84 24.08 -12.71
N ASN A 125 2.63 24.13 -13.25
CA ASN A 125 1.47 24.64 -12.52
C ASN A 125 1.21 23.84 -11.24
N LEU A 126 1.29 22.51 -11.28
CA LEU A 126 1.13 21.67 -10.09
C LEU A 126 2.21 21.92 -9.03
N ILE A 127 3.47 22.08 -9.43
CA ILE A 127 4.56 22.39 -8.51
C ILE A 127 4.38 23.78 -7.89
N VAL A 128 4.13 24.80 -8.73
CA VAL A 128 3.92 26.18 -8.25
C VAL A 128 2.74 26.24 -7.30
N THR A 129 1.61 25.60 -7.66
CA THR A 129 0.43 25.60 -6.78
C THR A 129 0.70 24.84 -5.49
N ALA A 130 1.44 23.73 -5.51
CA ALA A 130 1.85 23.02 -4.31
C ALA A 130 2.69 23.91 -3.37
N PHE A 131 3.67 24.64 -3.89
CA PHE A 131 4.48 25.56 -3.08
C PHE A 131 3.66 26.72 -2.53
N VAL A 132 2.77 27.31 -3.35
CA VAL A 132 1.91 28.42 -2.92
C VAL A 132 0.94 27.96 -1.83
N VAL A 133 0.26 26.83 -2.02
CA VAL A 133 -0.67 26.28 -1.01
C VAL A 133 0.06 25.94 0.27
N LEU A 134 1.23 25.30 0.20
CA LEU A 134 2.04 24.98 1.37
C LEU A 134 2.51 26.24 2.11
N LEU A 135 2.99 27.25 1.37
CA LEU A 135 3.47 28.50 1.94
C LEU A 135 2.32 29.27 2.60
N VAL A 136 1.19 29.40 1.93
CA VAL A 136 -0.02 30.05 2.49
C VAL A 136 -0.47 29.32 3.75
N TRP A 137 -0.48 27.98 3.73
CA TRP A 137 -0.84 27.19 4.91
C TRP A 137 0.16 27.39 6.06
N ILE A 138 1.47 27.35 5.80
CA ILE A 138 2.50 27.61 6.83
C ILE A 138 2.37 29.02 7.40
N LEU A 139 2.25 30.04 6.55
CA LEU A 139 2.08 31.44 6.99
C LEU A 139 0.80 31.63 7.80
N TRP A 140 -0.28 30.93 7.44
CA TRP A 140 -1.52 30.89 8.20
C TRP A 140 -1.35 30.21 9.56
N LEU A 141 -0.65 29.07 9.63
CA LEU A 141 -0.39 28.36 10.89
C LEU A 141 0.40 29.21 11.89
N PHE A 142 1.38 29.98 11.41
CA PHE A 142 2.23 30.84 12.22
C PHE A 142 1.69 32.27 12.39
N GLY A 143 0.44 32.54 11.98
CA GLY A 143 -0.26 33.79 12.28
C GLY A 143 0.28 35.03 11.55
N ALA A 144 0.92 34.88 10.39
CA ALA A 144 1.58 35.99 9.69
C ALA A 144 0.63 37.13 9.22
N TRP A 145 -0.70 36.95 9.29
CA TRP A 145 -1.70 37.88 8.75
C TRP A 145 -2.58 38.60 9.79
N THR A 146 -2.42 38.34 11.09
CA THR A 146 -3.20 39.02 12.15
C THR A 146 -2.37 39.17 13.42
N ASN A 147 -2.56 40.28 14.17
CA ASN A 147 -1.81 40.59 15.40
C ASN A 147 -2.24 39.78 16.66
N THR A 148 -3.06 38.74 16.52
CA THR A 148 -3.50 37.88 17.62
C THR A 148 -2.85 36.50 17.56
N GLU A 149 -2.72 35.85 18.72
CA GLU A 149 -1.92 34.65 18.99
C GLU A 149 -2.17 33.47 18.02
N ASN A 150 -1.21 32.53 18.00
CA ASN A 150 -1.13 31.31 17.19
C ASN A 150 -2.49 30.71 16.75
N HIS A 151 -2.88 30.98 15.49
CA HIS A 151 -4.09 30.43 14.82
C HIS A 151 -4.15 28.91 14.78
N TRP A 152 -3.03 28.23 15.01
CA TRP A 152 -2.96 26.78 15.21
C TRP A 152 -3.91 26.29 16.31
N TYR A 153 -3.99 27.03 17.42
CA TYR A 153 -4.73 26.59 18.61
C TYR A 153 -6.19 27.04 18.57
N GLU A 154 -6.46 28.32 18.25
CA GLU A 154 -7.82 28.88 18.26
C GLU A 154 -8.73 28.29 17.19
N ASN A 155 -8.28 28.23 15.92
CA ASN A 155 -9.13 27.72 14.84
C ASN A 155 -9.43 26.23 15.02
N ARG A 156 -8.46 25.47 15.54
CA ARG A 156 -8.67 24.07 15.90
C ARG A 156 -9.69 23.90 17.02
N LYS A 157 -9.61 24.74 18.07
CA LYS A 157 -10.53 24.71 19.20
C LYS A 157 -11.96 25.02 18.75
N VAL A 158 -12.14 26.13 18.01
CA VAL A 158 -13.44 26.52 17.45
C VAL A 158 -13.98 25.41 16.55
N PHE A 159 -13.15 24.80 15.71
CA PHE A 159 -13.58 23.72 14.82
C PHE A 159 -13.96 22.44 15.56
N GLY A 160 -13.25 22.11 16.62
CA GLY A 160 -13.57 20.99 17.49
C GLY A 160 -14.88 21.15 18.23
N GLU A 161 -15.14 22.36 18.73
CA GLU A 161 -16.39 22.71 19.38
C GLU A 161 -17.58 22.58 18.40
N HIS A 162 -17.42 23.03 17.15
CA HIS A 162 -18.47 22.94 16.12
C HIS A 162 -18.70 21.52 15.61
N ALA A 163 -17.63 20.73 15.47
CA ALA A 163 -17.71 19.33 15.04
C ALA A 163 -18.19 18.38 16.16
N GLN A 164 -18.49 18.91 17.36
CA GLN A 164 -18.75 18.15 18.59
C GLN A 164 -17.61 17.16 18.92
N CYS A 165 -16.41 17.45 18.42
CA CYS A 165 -15.18 16.73 18.69
C CYS A 165 -14.50 17.20 19.97
N ASN A 166 -15.22 17.93 20.81
CA ASN A 166 -14.78 18.23 22.15
C ASN A 166 -14.54 16.90 22.85
N ALA A 167 -13.26 16.59 23.05
CA ALA A 167 -12.86 15.81 24.19
C ALA A 167 -13.66 16.39 25.36
N THR A 168 -14.57 15.60 25.94
CA THR A 168 -14.96 15.87 27.32
C THR A 168 -13.64 16.05 28.06
N THR A 169 -13.57 17.11 28.86
CA THR A 169 -12.40 17.80 29.39
C THR A 169 -11.39 16.97 30.22
N GLU A 170 -11.39 15.64 30.09
CA GLU A 170 -10.50 14.72 30.80
C GLU A 170 -9.55 13.92 29.88
N SER A 171 -9.67 13.97 28.54
CA SER A 171 -8.75 13.27 27.65
C SER A 171 -8.37 14.09 26.42
N GLY A 172 -7.29 14.86 26.51
CA GLY A 172 -6.80 15.78 25.47
C GLY A 172 -6.44 15.15 24.11
N SER A 173 -6.73 13.88 23.83
CA SER A 173 -6.48 13.22 22.56
C SER A 173 -7.76 13.12 21.72
N TRP A 174 -7.75 13.80 20.57
CA TRP A 174 -8.83 13.87 19.57
C TRP A 174 -9.09 12.53 18.85
N TYR A 175 -8.40 11.47 19.28
CA TYR A 175 -8.48 10.11 18.75
C TYR A 175 -8.55 9.03 19.85
N ALA A 176 -8.34 9.38 21.12
CA ALA A 176 -8.48 8.44 22.22
C ALA A 176 -9.89 8.61 22.80
N ALA A 177 -10.79 7.73 22.37
CA ALA A 177 -12.13 7.64 22.93
C ALA A 177 -12.02 7.06 24.35
N THR A 178 -11.87 7.92 25.35
CA THR A 178 -11.92 7.50 26.77
C THR A 178 -13.37 7.39 27.27
N HIS A 179 -14.33 7.83 26.45
CA HIS A 179 -15.73 7.47 26.55
C HIS A 179 -16.27 7.05 25.18
N TYR A 180 -17.26 6.16 25.17
CA TYR A 180 -17.98 5.70 23.99
C TYR A 180 -18.60 6.89 23.24
N VAL A 181 -17.86 7.46 22.29
CA VAL A 181 -18.38 8.45 21.36
C VAL A 181 -19.08 7.67 20.23
N PRO A 182 -20.37 7.92 19.94
CA PRO A 182 -21.07 7.29 18.83
C PRO A 182 -20.26 7.34 17.53
N GLU A 183 -20.27 6.24 16.74
CA GLU A 183 -19.46 6.04 15.52
C GLU A 183 -19.48 7.23 14.54
N HIS A 184 -20.58 7.95 14.49
CA HIS A 184 -20.77 9.15 13.67
C HIS A 184 -19.73 10.22 14.00
N ASP A 185 -19.42 10.44 15.28
CA ASP A 185 -18.63 11.57 15.75
C ASP A 185 -17.12 11.34 15.54
N ALA A 186 -16.64 10.10 15.66
CA ALA A 186 -15.24 9.76 15.38
C ALA A 186 -14.86 9.97 13.89
N PHE A 187 -15.78 9.68 12.97
CA PHE A 187 -15.58 9.97 11.54
C PHE A 187 -15.58 11.47 11.25
N ILE A 188 -16.40 12.23 11.98
CA ILE A 188 -16.46 13.69 11.85
C ILE A 188 -15.16 14.31 12.33
N CYS A 189 -14.58 13.83 13.44
CA CYS A 189 -13.29 14.34 13.93
C CYS A 189 -12.14 14.01 12.97
N LEU A 190 -12.14 12.82 12.37
CA LEU A 190 -11.16 12.48 11.33
C LEU A 190 -11.37 13.32 10.05
N ALA A 191 -12.62 13.54 9.62
CA ALA A 191 -12.94 14.41 8.48
C ALA A 191 -12.50 15.84 8.71
N ALA A 192 -12.79 16.37 9.90
CA ALA A 192 -12.34 17.67 10.35
C ALA A 192 -10.81 17.77 10.28
N PHE A 193 -10.09 16.81 10.88
CA PHE A 193 -8.63 16.80 10.84
C PHE A 193 -8.08 16.69 9.41
N LEU A 194 -8.63 15.80 8.58
CA LEU A 194 -8.21 15.62 7.19
C LEU A 194 -8.45 16.88 6.35
N LEU A 195 -9.54 17.60 6.60
CA LEU A 195 -9.82 18.87 5.94
C LEU A 195 -8.83 19.96 6.35
N TRP A 196 -8.50 20.02 7.64
CA TRP A 196 -7.53 20.97 8.18
C TRP A 196 -6.10 20.70 7.68
N VAL A 197 -5.66 19.43 7.61
CA VAL A 197 -4.33 19.04 7.09
C VAL A 197 -4.32 18.89 5.55
N SER A 198 -5.47 19.01 4.89
CA SER A 198 -5.59 18.83 3.45
C SER A 198 -4.62 19.68 2.63
N PRO A 199 -4.31 20.96 2.97
CA PRO A 199 -3.35 21.75 2.18
C PRO A 199 -1.96 21.13 2.15
N LEU A 200 -1.50 20.53 3.25
CA LEU A 200 -0.22 19.81 3.31
C LEU A 200 -0.25 18.57 2.41
N ILE A 201 -1.29 17.74 2.54
CA ILE A 201 -1.44 16.51 1.74
C ILE A 201 -1.51 16.85 0.25
N LEU A 202 -2.35 17.83 -0.11
CA LEU A 202 -2.55 18.26 -1.49
C LEU A 202 -1.26 18.83 -2.07
N SER A 203 -0.51 19.61 -1.30
CA SER A 203 0.79 20.16 -1.74
C SER A 203 1.80 19.05 -1.99
N ALA A 204 1.96 18.11 -1.06
CA ALA A 204 2.89 17.00 -1.20
C ALA A 204 2.57 16.12 -2.42
N VAL A 205 1.31 15.74 -2.60
CA VAL A 205 0.92 14.88 -3.73
C VAL A 205 0.99 15.63 -5.06
N SER A 206 0.60 16.90 -5.09
CA SER A 206 0.64 17.69 -6.33
C SER A 206 2.05 18.05 -6.73
N PHE A 207 2.96 18.25 -5.78
CA PHE A 207 4.39 18.33 -6.04
C PHE A 207 4.90 17.04 -6.70
N MET A 208 4.58 15.88 -6.13
CA MET A 208 4.98 14.58 -6.71
C MET A 208 4.42 14.38 -8.13
N LEU A 209 3.12 14.63 -8.34
CA LEU A 209 2.48 14.54 -9.66
C LEU A 209 3.04 15.57 -10.66
N GLY A 210 3.37 16.77 -10.19
CA GLY A 210 3.97 17.84 -10.99
C GLY A 210 5.39 17.47 -11.46
N VAL A 211 6.23 16.97 -10.55
CA VAL A 211 7.56 16.43 -10.91
C VAL A 211 7.42 15.28 -11.90
N PHE A 212 6.50 14.36 -11.64
CA PHE A 212 6.26 13.22 -12.51
C PHE A 212 5.86 13.63 -13.93
N THR A 213 4.89 14.55 -14.06
CA THR A 213 4.41 15.04 -15.37
C THR A 213 5.47 15.83 -16.14
N ILE A 214 6.32 16.63 -15.47
CA ILE A 214 7.48 17.28 -16.11
C ILE A 214 8.47 16.24 -16.63
N LEU A 215 8.78 15.21 -15.82
CA LEU A 215 9.74 14.18 -16.22
C LEU A 215 9.22 13.31 -17.37
N VAL A 216 7.91 13.03 -17.41
CA VAL A 216 7.24 12.40 -18.55
C VAL A 216 7.30 13.31 -19.78
N GLY A 217 6.99 14.61 -19.64
CA GLY A 217 7.11 15.60 -20.72
C GLY A 217 8.54 15.69 -21.28
N ARG A 218 9.55 15.73 -20.40
CA ARG A 218 10.98 15.66 -20.76
C ARG A 218 11.31 14.41 -21.56
N SER A 219 10.76 13.27 -21.16
CA SER A 219 10.96 12.04 -21.92
C SER A 219 10.41 12.19 -23.34
N MET A 220 9.21 12.75 -23.50
CA MET A 220 8.56 12.86 -24.81
C MET A 220 9.21 13.90 -25.73
N SER A 221 9.87 14.93 -25.17
CA SER A 221 10.52 16.03 -25.92
C SER A 221 11.81 15.60 -26.64
N ASN A 222 12.61 14.70 -26.06
CA ASN A 222 13.88 14.26 -26.65
C ASN A 222 13.66 13.39 -27.91
N ARG A 223 13.64 14.04 -29.08
CA ARG A 223 13.37 13.43 -30.40
C ARG A 223 14.48 12.53 -30.95
N THR A 224 15.67 12.52 -30.36
CA THR A 224 16.84 11.80 -30.89
C THR A 224 16.82 10.27 -30.67
N SER A 225 15.93 9.74 -29.82
CA SER A 225 15.54 8.32 -29.85
C SER A 225 14.26 8.08 -29.05
N ARG A 226 13.12 7.94 -29.74
CA ARG A 226 11.81 7.63 -29.14
C ARG A 226 11.87 6.42 -28.18
N ALA A 227 12.80 5.49 -28.40
CA ALA A 227 12.98 4.28 -27.59
C ALA A 227 13.75 4.49 -26.27
N SER A 228 14.67 5.46 -26.16
CA SER A 228 15.35 5.76 -24.88
C SER A 228 14.43 6.53 -23.94
N SER A 229 13.67 7.48 -24.50
CA SER A 229 12.69 8.29 -23.80
C SER A 229 11.56 7.48 -23.17
N THR A 230 10.93 6.57 -23.92
CA THR A 230 9.89 5.70 -23.35
C THR A 230 10.45 4.79 -22.26
N ARG A 231 11.70 4.30 -22.40
CA ARG A 231 12.36 3.52 -21.34
C ARG A 231 12.54 4.32 -20.05
N PHE A 232 12.83 5.61 -20.14
CA PHE A 232 12.93 6.50 -18.98
C PHE A 232 11.57 6.71 -18.31
N ALA A 233 10.52 7.02 -19.08
CA ALA A 233 9.16 7.19 -18.56
C ALA A 233 8.62 5.93 -17.87
N VAL A 234 8.86 4.75 -18.43
CA VAL A 234 8.48 3.47 -17.81
C VAL A 234 9.23 3.23 -16.49
N ARG A 235 10.52 3.58 -16.40
CA ARG A 235 11.27 3.48 -15.15
C ARG A 235 10.74 4.43 -14.09
N LEU A 236 10.40 5.65 -14.48
CA LEU A 236 9.79 6.63 -13.59
C LEU A 236 8.41 6.18 -13.10
N ALA A 237 7.62 5.53 -13.96
CA ALA A 237 6.32 4.95 -13.59
C ALA A 237 6.48 3.84 -12.54
N LEU A 238 7.36 2.86 -12.81
CA LEU A 238 7.64 1.76 -11.88
C LEU A 238 8.17 2.27 -10.53
N PHE A 239 9.00 3.32 -10.59
CA PHE A 239 9.50 4.02 -9.42
C PHE A 239 8.38 4.66 -8.61
N ALA A 240 7.43 5.34 -9.25
CA ALA A 240 6.34 6.02 -8.56
C ALA A 240 5.37 5.02 -7.94
N VAL A 241 5.14 3.89 -8.61
CA VAL A 241 4.42 2.73 -8.03
C VAL A 241 5.16 2.20 -6.80
N GLY A 242 6.47 1.99 -6.89
CA GLY A 242 7.30 1.57 -5.75
C GLY A 242 7.22 2.55 -4.58
N LEU A 243 7.23 3.86 -4.85
CA LEU A 243 7.07 4.92 -3.86
C LEU A 243 5.72 4.84 -3.14
N SER A 244 4.63 4.64 -3.88
CA SER A 244 3.31 4.40 -3.30
C SER A 244 3.27 3.14 -2.42
N CYS A 245 3.94 2.06 -2.81
CA CYS A 245 4.02 0.85 -1.98
C CYS A 245 4.77 1.09 -0.67
N VAL A 246 5.89 1.82 -0.70
CA VAL A 246 6.62 2.23 0.51
C VAL A 246 5.72 3.11 1.39
N GLY A 247 5.05 4.10 0.81
CA GLY A 247 4.11 4.97 1.55
C GLY A 247 2.97 4.20 2.22
N MET A 248 2.39 3.19 1.55
CA MET A 248 1.38 2.30 2.12
C MET A 248 1.93 1.44 3.27
N TYR A 249 3.15 0.91 3.13
CA TYR A 249 3.81 0.18 4.22
C TYR A 249 4.04 1.08 5.44
N SER A 250 4.56 2.30 5.23
CA SER A 250 4.74 3.29 6.30
C SER A 250 3.43 3.57 7.02
N ALA A 251 2.35 3.82 6.27
CA ALA A 251 1.03 4.05 6.84
C ALA A 251 0.58 2.88 7.72
N ALA A 252 0.64 1.65 7.21
CA ALA A 252 0.25 0.45 7.95
C ALA A 252 1.06 0.26 9.25
N SER A 253 2.36 0.57 9.22
CA SER A 253 3.26 0.40 10.36
C SER A 253 2.99 1.34 11.53
N ILE A 254 2.36 2.50 11.29
CA ILE A 254 2.08 3.52 12.31
C ILE A 254 0.61 3.46 12.79
N SER A 255 -0.14 2.45 12.34
CA SER A 255 -1.56 2.27 12.70
C SER A 255 -1.83 2.18 14.22
N GLY A 256 -0.81 1.82 15.02
CA GLY A 256 -0.90 1.79 16.49
C GLY A 256 -1.08 3.16 17.16
N ALA A 257 -0.63 4.25 16.53
CA ALA A 257 -0.78 5.62 17.05
C ALA A 257 -2.12 6.26 16.64
N GLY A 258 -2.83 5.65 15.69
CA GLY A 258 -4.10 6.15 15.18
C GLY A 258 -4.51 5.44 13.88
N MET A 259 -5.49 4.53 13.98
CA MET A 259 -5.95 3.72 12.83
C MET A 259 -6.61 4.57 11.73
N GLY A 260 -7.32 5.65 12.09
CA GLY A 260 -7.98 6.53 11.13
C GLY A 260 -7.01 7.23 10.18
N LEU A 261 -5.96 7.87 10.73
CA LEU A 261 -4.95 8.58 9.95
C LEU A 261 -4.10 7.62 9.11
N SER A 262 -3.71 6.47 9.68
CA SER A 262 -3.02 5.41 8.94
C SER A 262 -3.83 4.92 7.74
N ASN A 263 -5.14 4.64 7.92
CA ASN A 263 -6.00 4.21 6.83
C ASN A 263 -6.19 5.30 5.76
N ALA A 264 -6.27 6.57 6.18
CA ALA A 264 -6.31 7.71 5.27
C ALA A 264 -5.06 7.79 4.39
N ALA A 265 -3.88 7.74 5.01
CA ALA A 265 -2.62 7.77 4.28
C ALA A 265 -2.46 6.57 3.35
N PHE A 266 -2.77 5.35 3.82
CA PHE A 266 -2.74 4.14 3.01
C PHE A 266 -3.60 4.30 1.74
N THR A 267 -4.82 4.83 1.89
CA THR A 267 -5.76 5.04 0.79
C THR A 267 -5.24 6.10 -0.19
N VAL A 268 -4.72 7.22 0.30
CA VAL A 268 -4.16 8.30 -0.54
C VAL A 268 -2.98 7.78 -1.38
N TYR A 269 -2.05 7.03 -0.79
CA TYR A 269 -0.92 6.45 -1.54
C TYR A 269 -1.38 5.40 -2.57
N GLY A 270 -2.41 4.61 -2.24
CA GLY A 270 -3.04 3.67 -3.17
C GLY A 270 -3.68 4.39 -4.37
N VAL A 271 -4.40 5.48 -4.14
CA VAL A 271 -5.00 6.28 -5.22
C VAL A 271 -3.93 6.99 -6.05
N LEU A 272 -2.86 7.50 -5.42
CA LEU A 272 -1.72 8.08 -6.14
C LEU A 272 -1.08 7.09 -7.11
N MET A 273 -0.94 5.82 -6.72
CA MET A 273 -0.43 4.75 -7.57
C MET A 273 -1.28 4.60 -8.85
N ILE A 274 -2.60 4.60 -8.69
CA ILE A 274 -3.56 4.51 -9.80
C ILE A 274 -3.43 5.75 -10.71
N CYS A 275 -3.32 6.94 -10.13
CA CYS A 275 -3.17 8.19 -10.88
C CYS A 275 -1.91 8.20 -11.75
N VAL A 276 -0.77 7.78 -11.18
CA VAL A 276 0.49 7.69 -11.94
C VAL A 276 0.37 6.66 -13.06
N PHE A 277 -0.19 5.49 -12.79
CA PHE A 277 -0.42 4.47 -13.81
C PHE A 277 -1.28 5.01 -14.96
N MET A 278 -2.36 5.74 -14.63
CA MET A 278 -3.25 6.34 -15.62
C MET A 278 -2.55 7.40 -16.46
N ILE A 279 -1.73 8.29 -15.87
CA ILE A 279 -0.91 9.26 -16.59
C ILE A 279 0.04 8.57 -17.57
N VAL A 280 0.65 7.45 -17.16
CA VAL A 280 1.62 6.71 -17.99
C VAL A 280 0.93 6.05 -19.16
N VAL A 281 -0.16 5.31 -18.91
CA VAL A 281 -0.91 4.60 -19.96
C VAL A 281 -1.46 5.59 -20.99
N THR A 282 -1.96 6.73 -20.54
CA THR A 282 -2.57 7.73 -21.44
C THR A 282 -1.53 8.52 -22.26
N ASN A 283 -0.32 8.72 -21.73
CA ASN A 283 0.75 9.41 -22.47
C ASN A 283 1.53 8.48 -23.42
N ILE A 284 1.79 7.24 -23.00
CA ILE A 284 2.65 6.29 -23.73
C ILE A 284 1.82 5.37 -24.64
N GLY A 285 0.57 5.07 -24.27
CA GLY A 285 -0.28 4.06 -24.88
C GLY A 285 -0.03 2.67 -24.31
N TRP A 286 -1.10 1.87 -24.20
CA TRP A 286 -1.07 0.53 -23.58
C TRP A 286 -0.11 -0.44 -24.28
N GLU A 287 -0.16 -0.51 -25.61
CA GLU A 287 0.64 -1.46 -26.40
C GLU A 287 2.15 -1.13 -26.33
N THR A 288 2.49 0.15 -26.41
CA THR A 288 3.86 0.63 -26.27
C THR A 288 4.38 0.40 -24.85
N LEU A 289 3.54 0.62 -23.83
CA LEU A 289 3.88 0.36 -22.44
C LEU A 289 4.16 -1.12 -22.22
N LYS A 290 3.29 -2.01 -22.72
CA LYS A 290 3.45 -3.46 -22.62
C LYS A 290 4.76 -3.95 -23.24
N THR A 291 5.03 -3.56 -24.49
CA THR A 291 6.28 -3.93 -25.18
C THR A 291 7.51 -3.37 -24.47
N LYS A 292 7.48 -2.12 -23.99
CA LYS A 292 8.63 -1.50 -23.33
C LYS A 292 8.87 -1.98 -21.91
N ILE A 293 7.84 -2.35 -21.16
CA ILE A 293 7.98 -3.03 -19.86
C ILE A 293 8.72 -4.36 -20.08
N LEU A 294 8.28 -5.16 -21.05
CA LEU A 294 8.92 -6.44 -21.40
C LEU A 294 10.35 -6.28 -21.94
N GLU A 295 10.71 -5.11 -22.48
CA GLU A 295 12.08 -4.82 -22.93
C GLU A 295 13.05 -4.43 -21.80
N GLN A 296 12.57 -4.04 -20.61
CA GLN A 296 13.44 -3.58 -19.52
C GLN A 296 14.35 -4.72 -19.04
N LYS A 297 15.65 -4.43 -18.84
CA LYS A 297 16.62 -5.43 -18.36
C LYS A 297 16.21 -6.04 -17.01
N PHE A 298 15.61 -5.26 -16.11
CA PHE A 298 15.05 -5.77 -14.86
C PHE A 298 13.93 -6.78 -15.15
N VAL A 299 12.92 -6.39 -15.93
CA VAL A 299 11.80 -7.27 -16.28
C VAL A 299 12.26 -8.49 -17.06
N LYS A 300 13.22 -8.37 -18.00
CA LYS A 300 13.83 -9.51 -18.70
C LYS A 300 14.66 -10.40 -17.78
N SER A 301 15.42 -9.83 -16.85
CA SER A 301 16.18 -10.57 -15.84
C SER A 301 15.25 -11.27 -14.85
N VAL A 302 14.05 -10.73 -14.65
CA VAL A 302 12.99 -11.27 -13.78
C VAL A 302 12.16 -12.32 -14.54
N TYR A 303 11.92 -12.13 -15.83
CA TYR A 303 11.33 -13.12 -16.75
C TYR A 303 12.30 -14.28 -17.05
N SER A 304 13.61 -14.03 -17.05
CA SER A 304 14.63 -15.08 -17.25
C SER A 304 14.79 -16.00 -16.04
N VAL A 305 14.20 -15.64 -14.89
CA VAL A 305 14.05 -16.51 -13.71
C VAL A 305 12.81 -17.43 -13.86
N GLY A 306 12.05 -17.29 -14.95
CA GLY A 306 10.95 -18.16 -15.35
C GLY A 306 9.58 -17.47 -15.40
N PRO A 307 8.49 -18.23 -15.67
CA PRO A 307 7.11 -17.73 -15.75
C PRO A 307 6.40 -17.18 -14.49
N PRO A 308 6.91 -17.24 -13.22
CA PRO A 308 6.08 -16.98 -12.03
C PRO A 308 5.30 -15.65 -12.02
N TRP A 309 5.81 -14.59 -12.65
CA TRP A 309 5.23 -13.25 -12.54
C TRP A 309 3.90 -13.05 -13.26
N ILE A 310 3.67 -13.78 -14.36
CA ILE A 310 2.35 -13.74 -15.02
C ILE A 310 1.32 -14.40 -14.09
N ASP A 311 1.69 -15.50 -13.45
CA ASP A 311 0.83 -16.24 -12.52
C ASP A 311 0.56 -15.43 -11.24
N TYR A 312 1.55 -14.71 -10.69
CA TYR A 312 1.35 -13.75 -9.60
C TYR A 312 0.42 -12.60 -10.01
N GLY A 313 0.53 -12.13 -11.24
CA GLY A 313 -0.37 -11.11 -11.80
C GLY A 313 -1.81 -11.63 -11.91
N HIS A 314 -2.00 -12.86 -12.40
CA HIS A 314 -3.32 -13.52 -12.44
C HIS A 314 -3.88 -13.71 -11.04
N ALA A 315 -3.05 -14.12 -10.08
CA ALA A 315 -3.45 -14.28 -8.68
C ALA A 315 -3.87 -12.96 -8.04
N LEU A 316 -3.10 -11.88 -8.23
CA LEU A 316 -3.46 -10.55 -7.74
C LEU A 316 -4.77 -10.07 -8.38
N LEU A 317 -4.95 -10.28 -9.68
CA LEU A 317 -6.21 -10.00 -10.36
C LEU A 317 -7.36 -10.87 -9.83
N LEU A 318 -7.11 -12.10 -9.41
CA LEU A 318 -8.11 -12.97 -8.79
C LEU A 318 -8.45 -12.53 -7.36
N THR A 319 -7.48 -12.01 -6.61
CA THR A 319 -7.67 -11.54 -5.23
C THR A 319 -8.29 -10.15 -5.13
N CYS A 320 -8.01 -9.25 -6.07
CA CYS A 320 -8.53 -7.87 -6.02
C CYS A 320 -9.59 -7.60 -7.10
N GLY A 321 -9.52 -8.29 -8.23
CA GLY A 321 -10.33 -8.03 -9.41
C GLY A 321 -11.80 -8.43 -9.31
N PRO A 322 -12.23 -9.50 -8.61
CA PRO A 322 -13.65 -9.90 -8.54
C PRO A 322 -14.61 -8.78 -8.14
N LEU A 323 -14.21 -7.91 -7.18
CA LEU A 323 -15.01 -6.78 -6.73
C LEU A 323 -15.34 -5.78 -7.85
N VAL A 324 -14.49 -5.69 -8.87
CA VAL A 324 -14.67 -4.79 -10.02
C VAL A 324 -15.17 -5.56 -11.25
N TYR A 325 -14.66 -6.78 -11.43
CA TYR A 325 -14.88 -7.58 -12.63
C TYR A 325 -16.31 -8.13 -12.71
N PHE A 326 -16.91 -8.59 -11.60
CA PHE A 326 -18.30 -9.05 -11.62
C PHE A 326 -19.29 -7.92 -11.93
N PRO A 327 -19.21 -6.73 -11.28
CA PRO A 327 -20.01 -5.59 -11.69
C PRO A 327 -19.77 -5.18 -13.14
N PHE A 328 -18.53 -5.23 -13.63
CA PHE A 328 -18.22 -4.96 -15.03
C PHE A 328 -18.89 -5.96 -15.99
N LEU A 329 -18.88 -7.26 -15.68
CA LEU A 329 -19.56 -8.27 -16.48
C LEU A 329 -21.08 -8.07 -16.49
N LEU A 330 -21.66 -7.74 -15.33
CA LEU A 330 -23.09 -7.42 -15.20
C LEU A 330 -23.45 -6.19 -16.05
N LEU A 331 -22.69 -5.11 -15.92
CA LEU A 331 -22.85 -3.89 -16.73
C LEU A 331 -22.66 -4.18 -18.22
N SER A 332 -21.71 -5.04 -18.58
CA SER A 332 -21.51 -5.43 -19.97
C SER A 332 -22.67 -6.27 -20.51
N PHE A 333 -23.27 -7.13 -19.70
CA PHE A 333 -24.46 -7.90 -20.10
C PHE A 333 -25.63 -6.96 -20.34
N PHE A 334 -25.91 -6.05 -19.40
CA PHE A 334 -26.96 -5.04 -19.55
C PHE A 334 -26.71 -4.09 -20.72
N ASN A 335 -25.47 -3.64 -20.94
CA ASN A 335 -25.14 -2.81 -22.10
C ASN A 335 -25.44 -3.57 -23.40
N GLN A 336 -25.02 -4.83 -23.50
CA GLN A 336 -25.32 -5.65 -24.69
C GLN A 336 -26.83 -5.88 -24.87
N LEU A 337 -27.59 -6.03 -23.78
CA LEU A 337 -29.06 -6.11 -23.83
C LEU A 337 -29.69 -4.82 -24.34
N VAL A 338 -29.26 -3.66 -23.83
CA VAL A 338 -29.73 -2.34 -24.26
C VAL A 338 -29.41 -2.11 -25.75
N ARG A 339 -28.21 -2.47 -26.22
CA ARG A 339 -27.84 -2.39 -27.64
C ARG A 339 -28.71 -3.26 -28.56
N ARG A 340 -29.23 -4.40 -28.06
CA ARG A 340 -30.14 -5.26 -28.83
C ARG A 340 -31.55 -4.71 -28.92
N ILE A 341 -32.01 -4.00 -27.88
CA ILE A 341 -33.35 -3.40 -27.82
C ILE A 341 -33.37 -2.01 -28.48
N GLY A 342 -32.24 -1.30 -28.44
CA GLY A 342 -32.11 0.08 -28.89
C GLY A 342 -32.40 0.26 -30.38
N CYS A 343 -33.17 1.30 -30.70
CA CYS A 343 -33.45 1.71 -32.06
C CYS A 343 -32.22 2.42 -32.68
N ASN A 344 -32.11 2.42 -34.01
CA ASN A 344 -30.93 2.86 -34.78
C ASN A 344 -30.72 4.40 -34.80
N CYS A 345 -31.12 5.10 -33.73
CA CYS A 345 -31.21 6.56 -33.62
C CYS A 345 -29.86 7.27 -33.45
N GLY A 346 -28.73 6.60 -33.69
CA GLY A 346 -27.37 7.16 -33.51
C GLY A 346 -26.90 7.35 -32.07
N VAL A 347 -27.66 6.88 -31.07
CA VAL A 347 -27.30 6.93 -29.65
C VAL A 347 -26.56 5.66 -29.20
N PHE A 348 -26.88 4.51 -29.81
CA PHE A 348 -26.28 3.21 -29.48
C PHE A 348 -25.30 2.78 -30.57
N LYS A 349 -24.28 2.00 -30.19
CA LYS A 349 -23.39 1.37 -31.17
C LYS A 349 -24.20 0.38 -32.03
N PRO A 350 -24.15 0.47 -33.38
CA PRO A 350 -24.75 -0.55 -34.24
C PRO A 350 -24.05 -1.90 -34.02
N LEU A 351 -24.84 -2.98 -33.94
CA LEU A 351 -24.36 -4.33 -33.70
C LEU A 351 -24.20 -5.11 -35.01
N ASP A 352 -23.00 -5.65 -35.22
CA ASP A 352 -22.73 -6.63 -36.28
C ASP A 352 -23.45 -7.97 -35.98
N GLU A 353 -23.70 -8.80 -37.00
CA GLU A 353 -24.39 -10.10 -36.83
C GLU A 353 -23.71 -11.03 -35.81
N VAL A 354 -22.38 -10.99 -35.75
CA VAL A 354 -21.59 -11.78 -34.80
C VAL A 354 -21.75 -11.24 -33.38
N GLU A 355 -21.72 -9.92 -33.19
CA GLU A 355 -21.89 -9.27 -31.89
C GLU A 355 -23.32 -9.47 -31.35
N ARG A 356 -24.32 -9.53 -32.23
CA ARG A 356 -25.72 -9.77 -31.85
C ARG A 356 -25.92 -11.14 -31.17
N LYS A 357 -25.12 -12.14 -31.53
CA LYS A 357 -25.16 -13.49 -30.90
C LYS A 357 -24.46 -13.56 -29.55
N GLN A 358 -23.60 -12.60 -29.21
CA GLN A 358 -22.83 -12.60 -27.96
C GLN A 358 -23.64 -12.04 -26.79
N TRP A 359 -23.54 -12.68 -25.62
CA TRP A 359 -24.23 -12.26 -24.39
C TRP A 359 -23.58 -11.05 -23.71
N PHE A 360 -22.28 -10.85 -23.95
CA PHE A 360 -21.51 -9.72 -23.42
C PHE A 360 -21.06 -8.81 -24.55
N THR A 361 -20.58 -7.62 -24.20
CA THR A 361 -19.91 -6.74 -25.15
C THR A 361 -18.61 -7.39 -25.64
N THR A 362 -18.14 -7.00 -26.82
CA THR A 362 -16.92 -7.53 -27.44
C THR A 362 -15.69 -7.42 -26.52
N VAL A 363 -15.61 -6.37 -25.69
CA VAL A 363 -14.53 -6.20 -24.70
C VAL A 363 -14.62 -7.26 -23.60
N ALA A 364 -15.79 -7.43 -22.99
CA ALA A 364 -15.99 -8.44 -21.95
C ALA A 364 -15.84 -9.86 -22.49
N GLN A 365 -16.30 -10.13 -23.72
CA GLN A 365 -16.12 -11.42 -24.38
C GLN A 365 -14.63 -11.75 -24.61
N LYS A 366 -13.83 -10.78 -25.05
CA LYS A 366 -12.37 -10.94 -25.17
C LYS A 366 -11.72 -11.23 -23.83
N SER A 367 -12.12 -10.54 -22.77
CA SER A 367 -11.63 -10.79 -21.41
C SER A 367 -11.99 -12.20 -20.93
N PHE A 368 -13.20 -12.68 -21.21
CA PHE A 368 -13.64 -14.02 -20.87
C PHE A 368 -12.84 -15.12 -21.60
N VAL A 369 -12.60 -14.93 -22.91
CA VAL A 369 -11.73 -15.83 -23.70
C VAL A 369 -10.28 -15.78 -23.23
N TYR A 370 -9.81 -14.65 -22.70
CA TYR A 370 -8.48 -14.56 -22.11
C TYR A 370 -8.39 -15.32 -20.78
N LEU A 371 -9.39 -15.19 -19.91
CA LEU A 371 -9.47 -15.91 -18.62
C LEU A 371 -9.48 -17.43 -18.80
N SER A 372 -10.14 -17.95 -19.85
CA SER A 372 -10.15 -19.39 -20.10
C SER A 372 -8.76 -19.97 -20.44
N LYS A 373 -7.80 -19.13 -20.84
CA LYS A 373 -6.42 -19.52 -21.16
C LYS A 373 -5.48 -19.46 -19.96
N TRP A 374 -5.95 -19.05 -18.78
CA TRP A 374 -5.10 -18.91 -17.59
C TRP A 374 -4.67 -20.26 -17.06
N ASN A 375 -3.50 -20.30 -16.42
CA ASN A 375 -3.10 -21.42 -15.58
C ASN A 375 -3.83 -21.31 -14.24
N TRP A 376 -5.09 -21.73 -14.21
CA TRP A 376 -5.99 -21.61 -13.07
C TRP A 376 -5.43 -22.22 -11.79
N THR A 377 -4.71 -23.35 -11.89
CA THR A 377 -4.09 -23.99 -10.72
C THR A 377 -3.10 -23.05 -10.04
N LYS A 378 -2.15 -22.48 -10.79
CA LYS A 378 -1.15 -21.55 -10.23
C LYS A 378 -1.79 -20.27 -9.73
N ALA A 379 -2.73 -19.71 -10.49
CA ALA A 379 -3.45 -18.50 -10.08
C ALA A 379 -4.17 -18.69 -8.74
N LEU A 380 -4.84 -19.83 -8.53
CA LEU A 380 -5.51 -20.16 -7.27
C LEU A 380 -4.51 -20.37 -6.12
N LEU A 381 -3.42 -21.10 -6.35
CA LEU A 381 -2.39 -21.33 -5.32
C LEU A 381 -1.73 -20.02 -4.87
N TYR A 382 -1.34 -19.17 -5.81
CA TYR A 382 -0.76 -17.86 -5.48
C TYR A 382 -1.78 -16.90 -4.86
N ALA A 383 -3.05 -16.97 -5.24
CA ALA A 383 -4.10 -16.19 -4.58
C ALA A 383 -4.24 -16.56 -3.10
N ASN A 384 -4.09 -17.84 -2.74
CA ASN A 384 -4.09 -18.27 -1.33
C ASN A 384 -2.95 -17.64 -0.54
N TYR A 385 -1.72 -17.65 -1.10
CA TYR A 385 -0.57 -17.00 -0.46
C TYR A 385 -0.78 -15.50 -0.23
N ILE A 386 -1.35 -14.79 -1.21
CA ILE A 386 -1.67 -13.36 -1.07
C ILE A 386 -2.72 -13.16 0.03
N CYS A 387 -3.77 -13.99 0.08
CA CYS A 387 -4.82 -13.86 1.10
C CYS A 387 -4.29 -14.16 2.50
N TRP A 388 -3.43 -15.16 2.68
CA TRP A 388 -2.79 -15.44 3.97
C TRP A 388 -1.90 -14.28 4.41
N LEU A 389 -1.16 -13.67 3.49
CA LEU A 389 -0.35 -12.49 3.78
C LEU A 389 -1.24 -11.32 4.23
N ILE A 390 -2.36 -11.07 3.56
CA ILE A 390 -3.32 -10.03 3.98
C ILE A 390 -3.87 -10.33 5.37
N TRP A 391 -4.27 -11.58 5.63
CA TRP A 391 -4.76 -12.02 6.94
C TRP A 391 -3.72 -11.79 8.04
N ALA A 392 -2.49 -12.24 7.82
CA ALA A 392 -1.39 -12.09 8.75
C ALA A 392 -1.07 -10.60 9.02
N LEU A 393 -1.02 -9.76 7.98
CA LEU A 393 -0.71 -8.35 8.12
C LEU A 393 -1.85 -7.54 8.76
N LYS A 394 -3.12 -7.88 8.51
CA LYS A 394 -4.26 -7.12 9.05
C LYS A 394 -4.64 -7.59 10.45
N TYR A 395 -4.88 -8.90 10.62
CA TYR A 395 -5.29 -9.44 11.91
C TYR A 395 -4.13 -9.53 12.90
N GLY A 396 -2.93 -9.87 12.42
CA GLY A 396 -1.73 -9.90 13.26
C GLY A 396 -1.39 -8.55 13.88
N MET A 397 -1.69 -7.45 13.20
CA MET A 397 -1.55 -6.09 13.75
C MET A 397 -2.50 -5.84 14.92
N VAL A 398 -3.78 -6.18 14.78
CA VAL A 398 -4.79 -6.01 15.84
C VAL A 398 -4.43 -6.88 17.05
N ILE A 399 -4.08 -8.15 16.84
CA ILE A 399 -3.64 -9.03 17.93
C ILE A 399 -2.40 -8.48 18.64
N SER A 400 -1.42 -7.97 17.88
CA SER A 400 -0.20 -7.41 18.48
C SER A 400 -0.51 -6.18 19.36
N GLN A 401 -1.49 -5.36 18.98
CA GLN A 401 -1.94 -4.22 19.77
C GLN A 401 -2.67 -4.67 21.05
N ILE A 402 -3.60 -5.62 20.96
CA ILE A 402 -4.28 -6.20 22.12
C ILE A 402 -3.26 -6.82 23.08
N PHE A 403 -2.32 -7.61 22.56
CA PHE A 403 -1.26 -8.23 23.35
C PHE A 403 -0.38 -7.19 24.05
N LEU A 404 0.06 -6.16 23.34
CA LEU A 404 0.89 -5.11 23.92
C LEU A 404 0.13 -4.31 24.99
N ASN A 405 -1.15 -4.03 24.78
CA ASN A 405 -1.99 -3.36 25.78
C ASN A 405 -2.18 -4.24 27.03
N TRP A 406 -2.38 -5.55 26.85
CA TRP A 406 -2.39 -6.49 27.96
C TRP A 406 -1.03 -6.53 28.69
N VAL A 407 0.09 -6.54 27.97
CA VAL A 407 1.42 -6.44 28.58
C VAL A 407 1.57 -5.14 29.38
N VAL A 408 1.08 -4.01 28.85
CA VAL A 408 1.09 -2.72 29.55
C VAL A 408 0.34 -2.83 30.89
N SER A 409 -0.85 -3.44 30.91
CA SER A 409 -1.65 -3.56 32.14
C SER A 409 -1.00 -4.45 33.19
N GLN A 410 -0.26 -5.49 32.78
CA GLN A 410 0.47 -6.34 33.72
C GLN A 410 1.73 -5.66 34.24
N LEU A 411 2.51 -5.01 33.36
CA LEU A 411 3.81 -4.45 33.70
C LEU A 411 3.70 -3.13 34.47
N SER A 412 2.66 -2.32 34.25
CA SER A 412 2.50 -1.03 34.94
C SER A 412 2.45 -1.11 36.47
N THR A 413 2.15 -2.30 37.01
CA THR A 413 2.11 -2.57 38.46
C THR A 413 3.48 -2.83 39.09
N LEU A 414 4.52 -3.02 38.28
CA LEU A 414 5.86 -3.37 38.74
C LEU A 414 6.73 -2.13 38.94
N HIS A 415 7.81 -2.29 39.71
CA HIS A 415 8.83 -1.24 39.86
C HIS A 415 9.43 -0.86 38.49
N TRP A 416 9.67 0.44 38.26
CA TRP A 416 10.08 1.00 36.97
C TRP A 416 11.29 0.31 36.32
N GLY A 417 12.27 -0.12 37.13
CA GLY A 417 13.44 -0.86 36.66
C GLY A 417 13.09 -2.25 36.11
N ALA A 418 12.15 -2.95 36.76
CA ALA A 418 11.65 -4.25 36.30
C ALA A 418 10.81 -4.09 35.03
N VAL A 419 9.98 -3.04 34.95
CA VAL A 419 9.23 -2.69 33.73
C VAL A 419 10.16 -2.46 32.56
N THR A 420 11.19 -1.63 32.74
CA THR A 420 12.19 -1.36 31.69
C THR A 420 12.89 -2.64 31.25
N GLY A 421 13.33 -3.49 32.19
CA GLY A 421 14.00 -4.76 31.87
C GLY A 421 13.10 -5.75 31.13
N LEU A 422 11.87 -5.95 31.61
CA LEU A 422 10.90 -6.85 30.97
C LEU A 422 10.46 -6.33 29.61
N PHE A 423 10.26 -5.02 29.46
CA PHE A 423 9.95 -4.40 28.17
C PHE A 423 11.07 -4.62 27.16
N VAL A 424 12.34 -4.53 27.55
CA VAL A 424 13.47 -4.87 26.67
C VAL A 424 13.41 -6.32 26.21
N VAL A 425 13.19 -7.26 27.14
CA VAL A 425 13.10 -8.69 26.79
C VAL A 425 11.94 -8.96 25.83
N ILE A 426 10.74 -8.47 26.15
CA ILE A 426 9.54 -8.65 25.31
C ILE A 426 9.74 -7.99 23.96
N GLY A 427 10.23 -6.74 23.93
CA GLY A 427 10.50 -6.02 22.70
C GLY A 427 11.50 -6.76 21.81
N LEU A 428 12.59 -7.29 22.37
CA LEU A 428 13.55 -8.12 21.62
C LEU A 428 12.89 -9.37 21.04
N ILE A 429 12.05 -10.08 21.81
CA ILE A 429 11.31 -11.25 21.30
C ILE A 429 10.39 -10.84 20.14
N MET A 430 9.66 -9.74 20.29
CA MET A 430 8.76 -9.23 19.25
C MET A 430 9.51 -8.85 17.96
N PHE A 431 10.69 -8.23 18.07
CA PHE A 431 11.54 -7.99 16.90
C PHE A 431 12.01 -9.26 16.21
N LEU A 432 12.14 -10.39 16.91
CA LEU A 432 12.55 -11.66 16.28
C LEU A 432 11.41 -12.31 15.47
N ILE A 433 10.17 -11.81 15.58
CA ILE A 433 9.00 -12.30 14.84
C ILE A 433 8.87 -11.53 13.51
N PRO A 434 8.87 -12.19 12.34
CA PRO A 434 8.85 -11.51 11.04
C PRO A 434 7.65 -10.60 10.78
N VAL A 435 6.51 -10.88 11.42
CA VAL A 435 5.22 -10.22 11.18
C VAL A 435 5.07 -8.93 12.00
N VAL A 436 5.84 -8.77 13.08
CA VAL A 436 5.69 -7.62 13.99
C VAL A 436 6.48 -6.42 13.44
N PRO A 437 5.83 -5.28 13.15
CA PRO A 437 6.54 -4.10 12.69
C PRO A 437 7.24 -3.40 13.87
N GLY A 438 8.49 -2.98 13.65
CA GLY A 438 9.28 -2.27 14.65
C GLY A 438 8.64 -1.01 15.23
N PRO A 439 8.01 -0.14 14.41
CA PRO A 439 7.30 1.05 14.92
C PRO A 439 6.29 0.77 16.03
N LEU A 440 5.64 -0.39 16.02
CA LEU A 440 4.68 -0.77 17.06
C LEU A 440 5.36 -0.95 18.43
N VAL A 441 6.59 -1.49 18.45
CA VAL A 441 7.37 -1.66 19.69
C VAL A 441 7.89 -0.32 20.19
N TYR A 442 8.35 0.57 19.30
CA TYR A 442 8.80 1.92 19.70
C TYR A 442 7.65 2.74 20.29
N LEU A 443 6.46 2.64 19.69
CA LEU A 443 5.24 3.26 20.18
C LEU A 443 4.87 2.73 21.57
N ALA A 444 4.93 1.41 21.77
CA ALA A 444 4.67 0.78 23.07
C ALA A 444 5.65 1.22 24.16
N SER A 445 6.90 1.51 23.82
CA SER A 445 7.84 2.11 24.75
C SER A 445 7.35 3.47 25.26
N GLY A 446 6.73 4.27 24.39
CA GLY A 446 6.15 5.55 24.77
C GLY A 446 4.92 5.38 25.67
N VAL A 447 4.06 4.42 25.35
CA VAL A 447 2.80 4.18 26.10
C VAL A 447 3.04 3.55 27.48
N LEU A 448 4.11 2.74 27.65
CA LEU A 448 4.40 2.04 28.91
C LEU A 448 5.55 2.66 29.70
N VAL A 449 6.73 2.77 29.09
CA VAL A 449 7.96 3.11 29.83
C VAL A 449 7.95 4.55 30.30
N VAL A 450 7.40 5.48 29.50
CA VAL A 450 7.36 6.89 29.86
C VAL A 450 6.50 7.13 31.11
N PRO A 451 5.20 6.75 31.15
CA PRO A 451 4.41 7.05 32.33
C PRO A 451 4.90 6.33 33.61
N VAL A 452 5.42 5.10 33.50
CA VAL A 452 5.98 4.39 34.67
C VAL A 452 7.20 5.14 35.24
N ASN A 453 8.09 5.61 34.37
CA ASN A 453 9.30 6.31 34.79
C ASN A 453 9.00 7.73 35.27
N GLU A 454 8.07 8.43 34.60
CA GLU A 454 7.57 9.74 35.03
C GLU A 454 7.06 9.68 36.47
N ALA A 455 6.20 8.71 36.78
CA ALA A 455 5.68 8.49 38.13
C ALA A 455 6.80 8.21 39.15
N ALA A 456 7.78 7.39 38.77
CA ALA A 456 8.90 7.06 39.65
C ALA A 456 9.89 8.21 39.85
N TRP A 457 9.92 9.19 38.94
CA TRP A 457 10.86 10.32 38.95
C TRP A 457 10.25 11.61 39.48
N GLY A 458 9.10 11.52 40.16
CA GLY A 458 8.46 12.64 40.84
C GLY A 458 7.41 13.38 40.01
N GLY A 459 7.07 12.88 38.82
CA GLY A 459 5.96 13.39 38.01
C GLY A 459 4.62 12.72 38.33
N SER A 460 3.55 13.36 37.90
CA SER A 460 2.19 12.82 37.87
C SER A 460 2.12 11.76 36.79
N SER A 461 1.82 10.53 37.19
CA SER A 461 1.78 9.39 36.26
C SER A 461 0.78 9.62 35.13
N SER A 462 1.26 9.62 33.87
CA SER A 462 0.37 9.58 32.70
C SER A 462 -0.20 8.18 32.39
N ILE A 463 0.00 7.17 33.27
CA ILE A 463 -0.61 5.83 33.10
C ILE A 463 -2.11 5.93 33.28
N GLY A 464 -2.86 5.52 32.25
CA GLY A 464 -4.30 5.36 32.35
C GLY A 464 -5.10 6.67 32.44
N GLU A 465 -4.49 7.85 32.24
CA GLU A 465 -5.26 9.08 31.97
C GLU A 465 -6.17 8.88 30.75
N GLY A 466 -5.69 8.13 29.75
CA GLY A 466 -6.48 7.67 28.61
C GLY A 466 -7.57 6.62 28.91
N CYS A 467 -7.70 6.12 30.14
CA CYS A 467 -8.65 5.05 30.50
C CYS A 467 -9.58 5.38 31.66
N GLY A 468 -9.82 6.67 31.91
CA GLY A 468 -10.82 7.08 32.90
C GLY A 468 -10.53 6.53 34.30
N GLY A 469 -9.29 6.71 34.79
CA GLY A 469 -8.93 6.80 36.22
C GLY A 469 -9.35 5.72 37.23
N GLY A 470 -10.10 4.68 36.87
CA GLY A 470 -10.76 3.79 37.85
C GLY A 470 -9.92 2.59 38.29
N ALA A 471 -9.40 1.81 37.34
CA ALA A 471 -8.77 0.53 37.65
C ALA A 471 -7.27 0.62 37.99
N ASN A 472 -6.54 1.56 37.36
CA ASN A 472 -5.08 1.67 37.53
C ASN A 472 -4.62 2.72 38.56
N ARG A 473 -5.52 3.53 39.13
CA ARG A 473 -5.17 4.45 40.23
C ARG A 473 -4.66 3.71 41.47
N SER A 474 -5.22 2.52 41.74
CA SER A 474 -4.80 1.67 42.86
C SER A 474 -3.35 1.17 42.73
N ALA A 475 -2.85 0.93 41.52
CA ALA A 475 -1.46 0.53 41.28
C ALA A 475 -0.47 1.70 41.39
N ALA A 476 -0.87 2.90 40.95
CA ALA A 476 -0.08 4.11 41.10
C ALA A 476 0.03 4.56 42.57
N GLU A 477 -1.04 4.45 43.36
CA GLU A 477 -1.01 4.70 44.80
C GLU A 477 -0.07 3.73 45.55
N VAL A 478 0.02 2.48 45.13
CA VAL A 478 0.94 1.49 45.72
C VAL A 478 2.41 1.79 45.42
N LEU A 479 2.74 2.32 44.24
CA LEU A 479 4.11 2.72 43.86
C LEU A 479 4.55 4.03 44.55
N VAL A 480 3.66 5.02 44.66
CA VAL A 480 3.93 6.30 45.34
C VAL A 480 4.04 6.11 46.86
N ALA A 481 3.29 5.17 47.45
CA ALA A 481 3.38 4.85 48.87
C ALA A 481 4.75 4.31 49.31
N THR A 482 5.57 3.80 48.40
CA THR A 482 6.92 3.31 48.70
C THR A 482 8.03 4.36 48.59
N SER A 483 7.76 5.57 48.05
CA SER A 483 8.83 6.55 47.80
C SER A 483 8.71 7.91 48.48
N ASN A 484 7.54 8.39 48.96
CA ASN A 484 7.50 9.67 49.68
C ASN A 484 6.38 9.80 50.73
N SER A 485 6.78 9.80 52.00
CA SER A 485 6.03 10.41 53.10
C SER A 485 6.33 11.91 53.15
N SER A 486 5.66 12.71 52.31
CA SER A 486 5.59 14.17 52.52
C SER A 486 4.47 14.77 51.67
N SER A 487 3.36 15.02 52.34
CA SER A 487 2.27 15.88 51.87
C SER A 487 2.73 17.33 51.78
N SER A 488 2.57 17.99 50.62
CA SER A 488 2.50 19.45 50.57
C SER A 488 1.81 19.99 49.31
N SER A 489 0.95 20.98 49.56
CA SER A 489 0.24 21.91 48.69
C SER A 489 0.84 22.23 47.30
N ALA A 490 -0.01 22.08 46.28
CA ALA A 490 0.22 22.47 44.89
C ALA A 490 0.64 23.94 44.75
N SER A 491 1.85 24.18 44.24
CA SER A 491 2.37 25.51 43.91
C SER A 491 3.01 25.53 42.51
N LEU A 492 3.20 26.71 41.90
CA LEU A 492 3.74 26.91 40.55
C LEU A 492 5.10 26.23 40.25
N SER A 493 5.82 25.74 41.27
CA SER A 493 7.02 24.89 41.11
C SER A 493 6.69 23.43 40.75
N ASP A 494 5.52 22.90 41.13
CA ASP A 494 5.14 21.50 40.88
C ASP A 494 4.91 21.19 39.40
N GLU A 495 4.37 22.13 38.61
CA GLU A 495 4.19 21.93 37.16
C GLU A 495 5.52 21.84 36.41
N GLY A 496 6.55 22.56 36.88
CA GLY A 496 7.89 22.55 36.29
C GLY A 496 8.62 21.22 36.54
N ASP A 497 8.48 20.68 37.75
CA ASP A 497 9.07 19.40 38.14
C ASP A 497 8.35 18.22 37.46
N ASP A 498 7.03 18.29 37.32
CA ASP A 498 6.21 17.31 36.58
C ASP A 498 6.61 17.21 35.10
N MET A 499 6.74 18.35 34.42
CA MET A 499 7.20 18.38 33.03
C MET A 499 8.64 17.89 32.88
N THR A 500 9.51 18.18 33.85
CA THR A 500 10.90 17.73 33.84
C THR A 500 10.98 16.21 33.97
N ALA A 501 10.23 15.60 34.89
CA ALA A 501 10.13 14.15 35.03
C ALA A 501 9.61 13.49 33.74
N PHE A 502 8.59 14.06 33.10
CA PHE A 502 8.07 13.60 31.81
C PHE A 502 9.11 13.65 30.69
N ILE A 503 9.83 14.77 30.56
CA ILE A 503 10.86 14.95 29.52
C ILE A 503 12.00 13.94 29.73
N LEU A 504 12.46 13.76 30.97
CA LEU A 504 13.48 12.77 31.29
C LEU A 504 13.00 11.36 30.92
N ALA A 505 11.76 11.01 31.27
CA ALA A 505 11.18 9.71 30.95
C ALA A 505 11.08 9.50 29.42
N CYS A 506 10.71 10.53 28.66
CA CYS A 506 10.73 10.53 27.20
C CYS A 506 12.13 10.28 26.64
N VAL A 507 13.15 10.98 27.14
CA VAL A 507 14.55 10.81 26.70
C VAL A 507 15.01 9.37 26.95
N TRP A 508 14.70 8.83 28.12
CA TRP A 508 15.03 7.45 28.47
C TRP A 508 14.34 6.43 27.56
N ALA A 509 13.04 6.54 27.34
CA ALA A 509 12.29 5.65 26.47
C ALA A 509 12.77 5.73 25.00
N CYS A 510 13.13 6.93 24.53
CA CYS A 510 13.70 7.14 23.21
C CYS A 510 15.07 6.47 23.06
N PHE A 511 15.95 6.65 24.05
CA PHE A 511 17.24 5.98 24.11
C PHE A 511 17.08 4.45 24.15
N LEU A 512 16.17 3.95 24.97
CA LEU A 512 15.86 2.53 25.10
C LEU A 512 15.39 1.94 23.78
N SER A 513 14.44 2.59 23.10
CA SER A 513 13.91 2.16 21.81
C SER A 513 14.99 2.10 20.73
N TYR A 514 15.87 3.11 20.69
CA TYR A 514 17.01 3.13 19.78
C TYR A 514 18.00 1.99 20.08
N MET A 515 18.38 1.78 21.34
CA MET A 515 19.27 0.70 21.75
C MET A 515 18.67 -0.68 21.45
N LEU A 516 17.39 -0.87 21.76
CA LEU A 516 16.67 -2.11 21.53
C LEU A 516 16.67 -2.48 20.04
N LYS A 517 16.51 -1.50 19.16
CA LYS A 517 16.66 -1.70 17.70
C LYS A 517 18.07 -2.15 17.31
N LEU A 518 19.11 -1.51 17.82
CA LEU A 518 20.49 -1.92 17.54
C LEU A 518 20.76 -3.35 18.02
N ILE A 519 20.33 -3.71 19.23
CA ILE A 519 20.49 -5.06 19.80
C ILE A 519 19.69 -6.09 19.00
N ALA A 520 18.43 -5.79 18.68
CA ALA A 520 17.57 -6.64 17.86
C ALA A 520 18.23 -6.93 16.51
N HIS A 521 18.84 -5.93 15.87
CA HIS A 521 19.58 -6.12 14.63
C HIS A 521 20.74 -7.11 14.80
N VAL A 522 21.55 -6.98 15.85
CA VAL A 522 22.64 -7.94 16.13
C VAL A 522 22.10 -9.36 16.31
N LEU A 523 21.04 -9.53 17.11
CA LEU A 523 20.43 -10.86 17.34
C LEU A 523 19.84 -11.45 16.06
N GLN A 524 19.11 -10.66 15.28
CA GLN A 524 18.55 -11.10 13.99
C GLN A 524 19.66 -11.45 13.00
N GLN A 525 20.73 -10.68 12.94
CA GLN A 525 21.86 -10.93 12.04
C GLN A 525 22.64 -12.17 12.46
N LYS A 526 23.03 -12.27 13.74
CA LYS A 526 23.93 -13.32 14.24
C LYS A 526 23.23 -14.60 14.63
N CYS A 527 22.13 -14.51 15.40
CA CYS A 527 21.45 -15.69 15.91
C CYS A 527 20.54 -16.32 14.86
N ILE A 528 19.91 -15.51 14.00
CA ILE A 528 18.98 -15.99 12.97
C ILE A 528 19.68 -16.05 11.61
N GLY A 529 20.10 -14.92 11.05
CA GLY A 529 20.61 -14.84 9.68
C GLY A 529 21.80 -15.75 9.39
N GLU A 530 22.85 -15.70 10.22
CA GLU A 530 24.02 -16.58 10.06
C GLU A 530 23.71 -18.05 10.32
N THR A 531 22.77 -18.36 11.21
CA THR A 531 22.31 -19.74 11.45
C THR A 531 21.53 -20.28 10.25
N LEU A 532 20.58 -19.48 9.73
CA LEU A 532 19.77 -19.80 8.56
C LEU A 532 20.61 -19.93 7.29
N GLN A 533 21.76 -19.25 7.22
CA GLN A 533 22.70 -19.38 6.11
C GLN A 533 23.17 -20.82 5.91
N ARG A 534 23.18 -21.68 6.95
CA ARG A 534 23.55 -23.10 6.82
C ARG A 534 22.54 -23.91 6.01
N SER A 535 21.28 -23.45 5.92
CA SER A 535 20.24 -24.12 5.16
C SER A 535 20.23 -23.67 3.70
N VAL A 536 20.60 -24.56 2.79
CA VAL A 536 20.56 -24.31 1.34
C VAL A 536 19.15 -23.90 0.89
N SER A 537 18.10 -24.49 1.48
CA SER A 537 16.70 -24.14 1.17
C SER A 537 16.35 -22.70 1.52
N VAL A 538 16.82 -22.21 2.66
CA VAL A 538 16.61 -20.81 3.06
C VAL A 538 17.43 -19.87 2.19
N ARG A 539 18.69 -20.24 1.86
CA ARG A 539 19.50 -19.46 0.92
C ARG A 539 18.81 -19.37 -0.44
N ALA A 540 18.29 -20.46 -0.99
CA ALA A 540 17.58 -20.47 -2.27
C ALA A 540 16.38 -19.51 -2.30
N GLN A 541 15.58 -19.45 -1.24
CA GLN A 541 14.43 -18.53 -1.15
C GLN A 541 14.83 -17.05 -1.22
N VAL A 542 16.02 -16.70 -0.75
CA VAL A 542 16.55 -15.33 -0.78
C VAL A 542 17.22 -15.01 -2.13
N SER A 543 17.40 -16.01 -2.99
CA SER A 543 17.96 -15.89 -4.33
C SER A 543 19.30 -15.09 -4.35
N PRO A 544 20.32 -15.53 -3.60
CA PRO A 544 21.62 -14.84 -3.46
C PRO A 544 22.35 -14.70 -4.81
N ASN A 545 22.07 -15.59 -5.75
CA ASN A 545 22.63 -15.56 -7.11
C ASN A 545 22.00 -14.47 -7.99
N SER A 546 20.91 -13.83 -7.56
CA SER A 546 20.29 -12.74 -8.32
C SER A 546 21.17 -11.49 -8.33
N ARG A 547 21.16 -10.78 -9.47
CA ARG A 547 21.91 -9.52 -9.64
C ARG A 547 21.54 -8.45 -8.61
N PHE A 548 20.26 -8.41 -8.22
CA PHE A 548 19.78 -7.47 -7.19
C PHE A 548 20.42 -7.76 -5.83
N MET A 549 20.44 -9.03 -5.42
CA MET A 549 21.04 -9.44 -4.15
C MET A 549 22.55 -9.20 -4.10
N LYS A 550 23.25 -9.52 -5.20
CA LYS A 550 24.68 -9.20 -5.35
C LYS A 550 24.94 -7.69 -5.30
N ALA A 551 24.06 -6.87 -5.89
CA ALA A 551 24.18 -5.41 -5.81
C ALA A 551 23.99 -4.87 -4.39
N LEU A 552 23.01 -5.39 -3.65
CA LEU A 552 22.81 -5.03 -2.23
C LEU A 552 24.03 -5.41 -1.39
N ARG A 553 24.61 -6.59 -1.62
CA ARG A 553 25.85 -7.02 -0.96
C ARG A 553 26.98 -6.02 -1.17
N VAL A 554 27.25 -5.63 -2.42
CA VAL A 554 28.29 -4.63 -2.75
C VAL A 554 28.04 -3.28 -2.07
N LEU A 555 26.79 -2.85 -1.95
CA LEU A 555 26.44 -1.60 -1.27
C LEU A 555 26.71 -1.66 0.24
N LEU A 556 26.33 -2.78 0.87
CA LEU A 556 26.42 -2.95 2.32
C LEU A 556 27.85 -3.28 2.79
N GLU A 557 28.67 -3.94 1.98
CA GLU A 557 30.07 -4.27 2.32
C GLU A 557 30.99 -3.04 2.36
N ARG A 558 30.58 -1.90 1.78
CA ARG A 558 31.40 -0.68 1.79
C ARG A 558 31.68 -0.20 3.20
N PRO A 559 32.93 0.19 3.53
CA PRO A 559 33.23 0.73 4.85
C PRO A 559 32.57 2.10 5.06
N GLY A 560 32.18 2.38 6.31
CA GLY A 560 31.63 3.66 6.75
C GLY A 560 30.12 3.79 6.56
N VAL A 561 29.62 5.00 6.86
CA VAL A 561 28.20 5.37 6.74
C VAL A 561 28.00 6.03 5.37
N THR A 562 27.52 5.25 4.39
CA THR A 562 27.16 5.78 3.08
C THR A 562 25.64 5.98 2.98
N PRO A 563 25.15 6.98 2.22
CA PRO A 563 23.71 7.16 2.04
C PRO A 563 23.01 5.91 1.50
N ALA A 564 23.68 5.17 0.60
CA ALA A 564 23.16 3.91 0.08
C ALA A 564 22.97 2.86 1.19
N LYS A 565 23.96 2.70 2.07
CA LYS A 565 23.86 1.79 3.21
C LYS A 565 22.74 2.22 4.16
N VAL A 566 22.69 3.49 4.54
CA VAL A 566 21.64 4.03 5.43
C VAL A 566 20.24 3.78 4.86
N CYS A 567 20.03 4.07 3.58
CA CYS A 567 18.73 3.84 2.96
C CYS A 567 18.33 2.37 2.94
N VAL A 568 19.27 1.45 2.70
CA VAL A 568 18.97 0.00 2.76
C VAL A 568 18.67 -0.44 4.19
N MET A 569 19.50 -0.04 5.16
CA MET A 569 19.39 -0.46 6.56
C MET A 569 18.17 0.12 7.27
N CYS A 570 17.83 1.38 6.99
CA CYS A 570 16.75 2.08 7.66
C CYS A 570 15.44 2.13 6.85
N GLY A 571 15.49 1.96 5.53
CA GLY A 571 14.31 1.98 4.67
C GLY A 571 13.69 0.60 4.42
N GLY A 572 14.45 -0.47 4.63
CA GLY A 572 13.97 -1.84 4.51
C GLY A 572 13.16 -2.30 5.73
N PRO A 573 12.28 -3.31 5.60
CA PRO A 573 11.61 -3.91 6.74
C PRO A 573 12.62 -4.52 7.73
N ASP A 574 12.41 -4.28 9.02
CA ASP A 574 13.39 -4.53 10.08
C ASP A 574 13.92 -5.97 10.13
N TRP A 575 13.03 -6.95 10.21
CA TRP A 575 13.40 -8.36 10.32
C TRP A 575 14.07 -8.89 9.04
N PRO A 576 13.46 -8.75 7.83
CA PRO A 576 14.09 -9.22 6.60
C PRO A 576 15.46 -8.61 6.33
N THR A 577 15.63 -7.31 6.60
CA THR A 577 16.90 -6.61 6.33
C THR A 577 18.02 -7.12 7.24
N SER A 578 17.72 -7.32 8.53
CA SER A 578 18.71 -7.75 9.52
C SER A 578 19.10 -9.22 9.34
N VAL A 579 18.11 -10.09 9.10
CA VAL A 579 18.35 -11.51 8.77
C VAL A 579 19.13 -11.63 7.46
N LEU A 580 18.82 -10.81 6.46
CA LEU A 580 19.54 -10.77 5.20
C LEU A 580 21.02 -10.38 5.39
N CYS A 581 21.32 -9.42 6.26
CA CYS A 581 22.69 -9.07 6.59
C CYS A 581 23.48 -10.27 7.15
N GLY A 582 22.80 -11.14 7.92
CA GLY A 582 23.39 -12.36 8.46
C GLY A 582 23.58 -13.44 7.40
N LEU A 583 22.58 -13.61 6.52
CA LEU A 583 22.67 -14.53 5.38
C LEU A 583 23.84 -14.18 4.45
N LEU A 584 24.11 -12.88 4.27
CA LEU A 584 25.24 -12.38 3.48
C LEU A 584 26.56 -12.30 4.27
N ARG A 585 26.57 -12.67 5.56
CA ARG A 585 27.72 -12.61 6.49
C ARG A 585 28.40 -11.23 6.53
N LEU A 586 27.60 -10.17 6.55
CA LEU A 586 28.11 -8.81 6.62
C LEU A 586 28.71 -8.50 7.99
N ASN A 587 29.60 -7.51 8.04
CA ASN A 587 30.20 -7.08 9.30
C ASN A 587 29.16 -6.34 10.17
N VAL A 588 28.88 -6.85 11.37
CA VAL A 588 27.87 -6.29 12.29
C VAL A 588 28.16 -4.83 12.64
N PHE A 589 29.41 -4.48 12.96
CA PHE A 589 29.75 -3.10 13.31
C PHE A 589 29.45 -2.13 12.16
N GLN A 590 29.79 -2.52 10.93
CA GLN A 590 29.45 -1.73 9.75
C GLN A 590 27.94 -1.61 9.52
N MET A 591 27.17 -2.64 9.88
CA MET A 591 25.71 -2.62 9.79
C MET A 591 25.09 -1.74 10.87
N LEU A 592 25.56 -1.84 12.11
CA LEU A 592 25.15 -0.96 13.21
C LEU A 592 25.46 0.51 12.91
N LEU A 593 26.64 0.80 12.35
CA LEU A 593 26.99 2.16 11.88
C LEU A 593 26.01 2.64 10.80
N GLY A 594 25.68 1.80 9.83
CA GLY A 594 24.68 2.11 8.82
C GLY A 594 23.26 2.30 9.36
N LEU A 595 22.95 1.66 10.50
CA LEU A 595 21.68 1.74 11.20
C LEU A 595 21.61 2.93 12.17
N THR A 596 22.72 3.62 12.45
CA THR A 596 22.72 4.75 13.40
C THR A 596 21.65 5.81 13.12
N PRO A 597 21.32 6.19 11.86
CA PRO A 597 20.29 7.19 11.61
C PRO A 597 18.87 6.72 11.96
N MET A 598 18.68 5.47 12.41
CA MET A 598 17.38 4.94 12.83
C MET A 598 16.72 5.73 13.98
N PHE A 599 17.49 6.53 14.73
CA PHE A 599 16.91 7.46 15.71
C PHE A 599 15.88 8.42 15.09
N THR A 600 15.99 8.75 13.79
CA THR A 600 15.01 9.59 13.09
C THR A 600 13.63 8.95 12.96
N MET A 601 13.52 7.64 13.25
CA MET A 601 12.26 6.91 13.28
C MET A 601 11.88 6.48 14.69
N THR A 602 12.82 5.96 15.48
CA THR A 602 12.52 5.47 16.83
C THR A 602 12.07 6.62 17.72
N ILE A 603 12.76 7.77 17.70
CA ILE A 603 12.46 8.90 18.58
C ILE A 603 11.04 9.44 18.31
N PRO A 604 10.67 9.85 17.09
CA PRO A 604 9.34 10.40 16.87
C PRO A 604 8.22 9.38 17.15
N THR A 605 8.46 8.09 16.88
CA THR A 605 7.47 7.03 17.17
C THR A 605 7.28 6.81 18.67
N THR A 606 8.36 6.79 19.45
CA THR A 606 8.29 6.68 20.91
C THR A 606 7.61 7.90 21.53
N LEU A 607 7.96 9.11 21.06
CA LEU A 607 7.31 10.34 21.51
C LEU A 607 5.83 10.38 21.12
N SER A 608 5.44 9.87 19.96
CA SER A 608 4.02 9.72 19.59
C SER A 608 3.25 8.88 20.61
N GLY A 609 3.85 7.83 21.17
CA GLY A 609 3.23 7.01 22.21
C GLY A 609 3.12 7.75 23.54
N ALA A 610 4.20 8.39 23.97
CA ALA A 610 4.26 9.16 25.22
C ALA A 610 3.30 10.37 25.22
N PHE A 611 3.19 11.05 24.08
CA PHE A 611 2.31 12.20 23.92
C PHE A 611 0.84 11.80 23.78
N ALA A 612 0.58 10.54 23.42
CA ALA A 612 -0.77 9.99 23.40
C ALA A 612 -1.27 9.63 24.82
N THR A 613 -0.37 9.38 25.79
CA THR A 613 -0.74 9.06 27.17
C THR A 613 -0.87 10.28 28.07
N LYS A 614 -0.09 11.35 27.83
CA LYS A 614 -0.13 12.58 28.64
C LYS A 614 -1.14 13.58 28.09
N THR A 615 -2.20 13.88 28.85
CA THR A 615 -3.31 14.72 28.39
C THR A 615 -3.10 16.22 28.61
N SER A 616 -2.23 16.58 29.57
CA SER A 616 -1.86 17.96 29.89
C SER A 616 -0.34 18.19 29.72
N PRO A 617 0.10 19.29 29.07
CA PRO A 617 -0.70 20.31 28.39
C PRO A 617 -1.32 19.79 27.09
N ALA A 618 -2.45 20.35 26.69
CA ALA A 618 -3.22 19.94 25.50
C ALA A 618 -2.42 19.98 24.17
N VAL A 619 -1.25 20.62 24.15
CA VAL A 619 -0.32 20.63 23.02
C VAL A 619 0.30 19.26 22.76
N LEU A 620 0.53 18.42 23.77
CA LEU A 620 1.22 17.15 23.61
C LEU A 620 0.45 16.15 22.72
N PRO A 621 -0.84 15.85 22.99
CA PRO A 621 -1.63 15.00 22.07
C PRO A 621 -1.72 15.57 20.65
N ASN A 622 -1.59 16.89 20.49
CA ASN A 622 -1.61 17.55 19.20
C ASN A 622 -0.33 17.31 18.39
N MET A 623 0.79 17.03 19.05
CA MET A 623 2.07 16.72 18.41
C MET A 623 2.15 15.28 17.91
N VAL A 624 1.28 14.37 18.37
CA VAL A 624 1.26 12.96 17.93
C VAL A 624 1.15 12.84 16.41
N SER A 625 0.15 13.50 15.80
CA SER A 625 -0.06 13.47 14.35
C SER A 625 1.11 14.04 13.56
N PHE A 626 1.77 15.09 14.09
CA PHE A 626 2.93 15.70 13.46
C PHE A 626 4.13 14.76 13.49
N LEU A 627 4.40 14.11 14.62
CA LEU A 627 5.47 13.12 14.77
C LEU A 627 5.24 11.91 13.86
N VAL A 628 4.00 11.39 13.79
CA VAL A 628 3.61 10.34 12.86
C VAL A 628 3.89 10.74 11.41
N ALA A 629 3.53 11.97 11.02
CA ALA A 629 3.80 12.49 9.67
C ALA A 629 5.31 12.56 9.37
N ILE A 630 6.14 12.95 10.34
CA ILE A 630 7.60 12.92 10.21
C ILE A 630 8.10 11.49 9.94
N VAL A 631 7.66 10.51 10.74
CA VAL A 631 8.05 9.09 10.54
C VAL A 631 7.68 8.63 9.15
N MET A 632 6.49 8.98 8.67
CA MET A 632 6.05 8.63 7.32
C MET A 632 6.94 9.21 6.24
N VAL A 633 7.31 10.49 6.34
CA VAL A 633 8.20 11.16 5.39
C VAL A 633 9.60 10.55 5.42
N VAL A 634 10.16 10.32 6.61
CA VAL A 634 11.48 9.70 6.79
C VAL A 634 11.50 8.30 6.18
N GLN A 635 10.50 7.46 6.48
CA GLN A 635 10.39 6.11 5.90
C GLN A 635 10.25 6.14 4.38
N LEU A 636 9.48 7.11 3.86
CA LEU A 636 9.34 7.32 2.43
C LEU A 636 10.69 7.68 1.79
N VAL A 637 11.45 8.61 2.36
CA VAL A 637 12.76 9.04 1.84
C VAL A 637 13.79 7.90 1.90
N LEU A 638 13.80 7.11 2.98
CA LEU A 638 14.77 6.03 3.18
C LEU A 638 14.45 4.79 2.35
N GLY A 639 13.21 4.29 2.38
CA GLY A 639 12.76 3.22 1.47
C GLY A 639 12.89 3.65 0.01
N PHE A 640 12.61 4.94 -0.19
CA PHE A 640 13.04 5.83 -1.25
C PHE A 640 14.41 5.50 -1.87
N GLY A 641 15.42 5.95 -1.13
CA GLY A 641 16.81 5.82 -1.47
C GLY A 641 17.25 4.37 -1.63
N CYS A 642 16.67 3.41 -0.90
CA CYS A 642 17.03 1.99 -1.00
C CYS A 642 16.86 1.49 -2.45
N ILE A 643 15.69 1.73 -3.04
CA ILE A 643 15.38 1.32 -4.41
C ILE A 643 16.27 2.05 -5.42
N LEU A 644 16.50 3.36 -5.22
CA LEU A 644 17.36 4.15 -6.10
C LEU A 644 18.80 3.66 -6.11
N TYR A 645 19.39 3.52 -4.92
CA TYR A 645 20.80 3.15 -4.77
C TYR A 645 21.03 1.71 -5.21
N ALA A 646 20.11 0.79 -4.93
CA ALA A 646 20.19 -0.59 -5.43
C ALA A 646 20.15 -0.63 -6.96
N ASN A 647 19.23 0.11 -7.59
CA ASN A 647 19.16 0.19 -9.06
C ASN A 647 20.41 0.83 -9.68
N ARG A 648 20.93 1.89 -9.06
CA ARG A 648 22.17 2.53 -9.51
C ARG A 648 23.35 1.58 -9.38
N ALA A 649 23.43 0.81 -8.29
CA ALA A 649 24.49 -0.15 -8.04
C ALA A 649 24.52 -1.27 -9.09
N MET A 650 23.35 -1.80 -9.49
CA MET A 650 23.26 -2.82 -10.54
C MET A 650 23.86 -2.40 -11.89
N VAL A 651 23.87 -1.09 -12.17
CA VAL A 651 24.46 -0.54 -13.40
C VAL A 651 25.91 -0.15 -13.20
N GLN A 652 26.21 0.56 -12.12
CA GLN A 652 27.52 1.15 -11.86
C GLN A 652 28.58 0.09 -11.49
N TYR A 653 28.18 -0.95 -10.77
CA TYR A 653 29.08 -2.01 -10.28
C TYR A 653 28.86 -3.33 -11.01
N LYS A 654 28.42 -3.27 -12.27
CA LYS A 654 28.08 -4.47 -13.05
C LYS A 654 29.22 -5.49 -13.07
N GLU A 655 30.45 -5.07 -13.30
CA GLU A 655 31.62 -5.96 -13.35
C GLU A 655 31.90 -6.61 -11.99
N GLN A 656 31.83 -5.82 -10.90
CA GLN A 656 31.99 -6.35 -9.54
C GLN A 656 30.88 -7.35 -9.19
N ILE A 657 29.64 -7.05 -9.59
CA ILE A 657 28.47 -7.92 -9.37
C ILE A 657 28.61 -9.22 -10.15
N ASP A 658 29.00 -9.14 -11.43
CA ASP A 658 29.17 -10.30 -12.30
C ASP A 658 30.40 -11.13 -11.86
N ALA A 659 31.37 -10.54 -11.16
CA ALA A 659 32.53 -11.24 -10.58
C ALA A 659 32.23 -12.00 -9.27
N ILE A 660 31.12 -11.71 -8.58
CA ILE A 660 30.73 -12.47 -7.36
C ILE A 660 30.31 -13.88 -7.79
N PRO A 661 30.98 -14.95 -7.31
CA PRO A 661 30.68 -16.31 -7.69
C PRO A 661 29.28 -16.72 -7.25
N ASP A 662 28.62 -17.57 -8.05
CA ASP A 662 27.32 -18.14 -7.70
C ASP A 662 27.48 -19.21 -6.60
N ASP A 663 26.52 -19.26 -5.68
CA ASP A 663 26.37 -20.37 -4.75
C ASP A 663 25.88 -21.61 -5.53
N LEU A 664 26.80 -22.58 -5.70
CA LEU A 664 26.58 -23.78 -6.49
C LEU A 664 25.51 -24.70 -5.87
N GLU A 665 25.46 -24.81 -4.54
CA GLU A 665 24.47 -25.64 -3.85
C GLU A 665 23.05 -25.07 -4.05
N VAL A 666 22.93 -23.74 -3.98
CA VAL A 666 21.66 -23.06 -4.28
C VAL A 666 21.28 -23.25 -5.73
N LYS A 667 22.23 -23.13 -6.66
CA LYS A 667 21.97 -23.35 -8.09
C LYS A 667 21.48 -24.77 -8.37
N GLU A 668 22.11 -25.79 -7.81
CA GLU A 668 21.68 -27.19 -7.95
C GLU A 668 20.28 -27.40 -7.35
N MET A 669 20.02 -26.81 -6.17
CA MET A 669 18.71 -26.86 -5.54
C MET A 669 17.63 -26.16 -6.38
N ASP A 670 17.94 -25.01 -6.97
CA ASP A 670 17.04 -24.28 -7.87
C ASP A 670 16.74 -25.12 -9.12
N GLU A 671 17.74 -25.79 -9.69
CA GLU A 671 17.57 -26.71 -10.82
C GLU A 671 16.73 -27.95 -10.45
N LYS A 672 16.92 -28.53 -9.26
CA LYS A 672 16.10 -29.64 -8.75
C LYS A 672 14.66 -29.20 -8.46
N SER A 673 14.50 -28.03 -7.86
CA SER A 673 13.19 -27.44 -7.57
C SER A 673 12.45 -27.08 -8.85
N ALA A 674 13.15 -26.56 -9.87
CA ALA A 674 12.60 -26.31 -11.20
C ALA A 674 12.14 -27.60 -11.88
N ARG A 675 12.90 -28.69 -11.78
CA ARG A 675 12.49 -30.02 -12.27
C ARG A 675 11.22 -30.53 -11.57
N LYS A 676 11.17 -30.46 -10.24
CA LYS A 676 9.97 -30.85 -9.47
C LYS A 676 8.78 -29.93 -9.73
N ALA A 677 9.00 -28.63 -9.89
CA ALA A 677 7.95 -27.68 -10.27
C ALA A 677 7.40 -27.97 -11.66
N ALA A 678 8.24 -28.30 -12.64
CA ALA A 678 7.80 -28.70 -13.98
C ALA A 678 6.96 -30.00 -13.95
N ALA A 679 7.39 -31.00 -13.17
CA ALA A 679 6.61 -32.22 -12.96
C ALA A 679 5.27 -31.93 -12.26
N THR A 680 5.29 -31.06 -11.24
CA THR A 680 4.07 -30.60 -10.54
C THR A 680 3.12 -29.88 -11.49
N ASP A 681 3.63 -29.01 -12.37
CA ASP A 681 2.83 -28.29 -13.35
C ASP A 681 2.14 -29.23 -14.35
N GLN A 682 2.84 -30.31 -14.73
CA GLN A 682 2.29 -31.32 -15.64
C GLN A 682 1.12 -32.09 -14.98
N VAL A 683 1.29 -32.54 -13.74
CA VAL A 683 0.25 -33.31 -13.02
C VAL A 683 -0.90 -32.44 -12.50
N THR A 684 -0.65 -31.15 -12.26
CA THR A 684 -1.66 -30.22 -11.71
C THR A 684 -2.33 -29.34 -12.77
N SER A 685 -2.25 -29.72 -14.05
CA SER A 685 -3.01 -29.03 -15.11
C SER A 685 -4.50 -28.96 -14.76
N PHE A 686 -5.07 -27.75 -14.71
CA PHE A 686 -6.41 -27.53 -14.12
C PHE A 686 -7.51 -28.37 -14.80
N PHE A 687 -7.41 -28.57 -16.11
CA PHE A 687 -8.34 -29.40 -16.88
C PHE A 687 -7.94 -30.88 -17.02
N GLY A 688 -6.76 -31.28 -16.54
CA GLY A 688 -6.29 -32.67 -16.48
C GLY A 688 -6.44 -33.33 -15.10
N MET A 689 -6.48 -32.55 -14.02
CA MET A 689 -6.54 -33.07 -12.65
C MET A 689 -7.92 -33.67 -12.26
N PRO A 690 -8.03 -34.57 -11.27
CA PRO A 690 -9.30 -35.14 -10.83
C PRO A 690 -10.30 -34.09 -10.33
N LEU A 691 -11.60 -34.27 -10.61
CA LEU A 691 -12.65 -33.32 -10.22
C LEU A 691 -12.65 -33.02 -8.72
N LYS A 692 -12.44 -34.04 -7.88
CA LYS A 692 -12.35 -33.88 -6.41
C LYS A 692 -11.27 -32.88 -6.01
N MET A 693 -10.09 -32.94 -6.63
CA MET A 693 -8.98 -32.03 -6.36
C MET A 693 -9.25 -30.62 -6.90
N ARG A 694 -9.98 -30.51 -8.02
CA ARG A 694 -10.39 -29.19 -8.57
C ARG A 694 -11.32 -28.48 -7.63
N CYS A 695 -12.36 -29.19 -7.19
CA CYS A 695 -13.33 -28.67 -6.24
C CYS A 695 -12.67 -28.33 -4.90
N LEU A 696 -11.73 -29.15 -4.43
CA LEU A 696 -10.97 -28.89 -3.21
C LEU A 696 -10.16 -27.59 -3.31
N LEU A 697 -9.38 -27.42 -4.37
CA LEU A 697 -8.55 -26.22 -4.57
C LEU A 697 -9.40 -24.97 -4.81
N ALA A 698 -10.36 -25.04 -5.74
CA ALA A 698 -11.21 -23.90 -6.08
C ALA A 698 -12.14 -23.50 -4.93
N GLY A 699 -12.73 -24.49 -4.24
CA GLY A 699 -13.59 -24.28 -3.08
C GLY A 699 -12.82 -23.68 -1.91
N GLY A 700 -11.68 -24.28 -1.54
CA GLY A 700 -10.83 -23.75 -0.47
C GLY A 700 -10.30 -22.34 -0.73
N THR A 701 -9.95 -22.03 -1.99
CA THR A 701 -9.53 -20.69 -2.40
C THR A 701 -10.69 -19.69 -2.37
N THR A 702 -11.88 -20.10 -2.81
CA THR A 702 -13.08 -19.23 -2.79
C THR A 702 -13.48 -18.86 -1.36
N ILE A 703 -13.48 -19.85 -0.46
CA ILE A 703 -13.77 -19.65 0.97
C ILE A 703 -12.77 -18.65 1.58
N LEU A 704 -11.48 -18.79 1.26
CA LEU A 704 -10.44 -17.87 1.73
C LEU A 704 -10.58 -16.47 1.15
N LEU A 705 -10.88 -16.35 -0.14
CA LEU A 705 -11.12 -15.05 -0.80
C LEU A 705 -12.30 -14.33 -0.15
N LEU A 706 -13.41 -15.02 0.10
CA LEU A 706 -14.57 -14.45 0.78
C LEU A 706 -14.20 -13.98 2.19
N SER A 707 -13.50 -14.81 2.96
CA SER A 707 -13.00 -14.46 4.29
C SER A 707 -12.09 -13.23 4.25
N CYS A 708 -11.16 -13.17 3.29
CA CYS A 708 -10.27 -12.03 3.07
C CYS A 708 -11.05 -10.75 2.66
N TYR A 709 -12.08 -10.85 1.82
CA TYR A 709 -12.91 -9.71 1.44
C TYR A 709 -13.71 -9.16 2.61
N CYS A 710 -14.27 -10.04 3.45
CA CYS A 710 -14.91 -9.60 4.68
C CYS A 710 -13.92 -8.78 5.53
N GLN A 711 -12.68 -9.25 5.67
CA GLN A 711 -11.64 -8.57 6.45
C GLN A 711 -11.25 -7.21 5.88
N VAL A 712 -11.10 -7.10 4.57
CA VAL A 712 -10.68 -5.85 3.91
C VAL A 712 -11.82 -4.84 3.83
N LEU A 713 -13.03 -5.27 3.48
CA LEU A 713 -14.16 -4.39 3.22
C LEU A 713 -14.94 -4.02 4.48
N ARG A 714 -15.00 -4.95 5.45
CA ARG A 714 -15.80 -4.80 6.67
C ARG A 714 -15.06 -5.35 7.90
N PRO A 715 -13.83 -4.87 8.19
CA PRO A 715 -13.04 -5.36 9.33
C PRO A 715 -13.80 -5.27 10.66
N LYS A 716 -14.58 -4.19 10.86
CA LYS A 716 -15.40 -4.00 12.05
C LYS A 716 -16.42 -5.12 12.25
N LEU A 717 -17.04 -5.64 11.19
CA LEU A 717 -18.01 -6.74 11.34
C LEU A 717 -17.38 -8.01 11.91
N LEU A 718 -16.07 -8.17 11.80
CA LEU A 718 -15.33 -9.36 12.23
C LEU A 718 -14.69 -9.17 13.59
N PHE A 719 -14.01 -8.04 13.77
CA PHE A 719 -13.18 -7.75 14.93
C PHE A 719 -13.45 -6.33 15.42
N GLN A 720 -13.51 -6.19 16.74
CA GLN A 720 -13.56 -4.90 17.39
C GLN A 720 -12.28 -4.11 17.03
N PRO A 721 -12.39 -2.88 16.51
CA PRO A 721 -11.23 -2.04 16.32
C PRO A 721 -10.60 -1.77 17.69
N PHE A 722 -9.30 -1.98 17.80
CA PHE A 722 -8.56 -1.82 19.05
C PHE A 722 -7.22 -1.15 18.77
N THR A 723 -6.87 -0.11 19.51
CA THR A 723 -5.58 0.58 19.47
C THR A 723 -4.79 0.31 20.74
N LEU A 724 -3.49 0.60 20.72
CA LEU A 724 -2.63 0.34 21.88
C LEU A 724 -3.01 1.22 23.09
N THR A 725 -3.63 2.37 22.85
CA THR A 725 -4.06 3.32 23.89
C THR A 725 -5.49 3.07 24.39
N ASP A 726 -6.23 2.12 23.80
CA ASP A 726 -7.58 1.78 24.23
C ASP A 726 -7.56 0.96 25.53
N CYS A 727 -8.67 0.93 26.25
CA CYS A 727 -8.76 0.20 27.51
C CYS A 727 -9.10 -1.26 27.26
N ILE A 728 -8.33 -2.20 27.83
CA ILE A 728 -8.60 -3.63 27.68
C ILE A 728 -9.99 -4.03 28.18
N GLU A 729 -10.52 -3.31 29.17
CA GLU A 729 -11.84 -3.57 29.76
C GLU A 729 -12.99 -3.36 28.78
N THR A 730 -12.81 -2.54 27.74
CA THR A 730 -13.84 -2.31 26.71
C THR A 730 -13.86 -3.41 25.65
N LEU A 731 -12.87 -4.30 25.64
CA LEU A 731 -12.76 -5.39 24.68
C LEU A 731 -13.85 -6.44 24.94
N GLY A 732 -14.78 -6.59 24.01
CA GLY A 732 -15.91 -7.51 24.15
C GLY A 732 -16.99 -7.04 25.15
N GLN A 733 -17.08 -5.75 25.48
CA GLN A 733 -18.22 -5.25 26.25
C GLN A 733 -19.51 -5.23 25.44
N GLU A 734 -19.42 -5.03 24.12
CA GLU A 734 -20.58 -5.14 23.24
C GLU A 734 -20.91 -6.62 23.01
N ASP A 735 -22.18 -6.99 23.24
CA ASP A 735 -22.67 -8.38 23.16
C ASP A 735 -22.30 -9.08 21.83
N HIS A 736 -22.18 -8.33 20.75
CA HIS A 736 -21.87 -8.90 19.43
C HIS A 736 -20.37 -9.15 19.18
N TYR A 737 -19.46 -8.66 20.04
CA TYR A 737 -18.02 -8.95 20.01
C TYR A 737 -17.55 -9.88 21.15
N ASN A 738 -18.48 -10.42 21.95
CA ASN A 738 -18.17 -11.26 23.11
C ASN A 738 -18.62 -12.71 22.94
N VAL A 739 -18.18 -13.38 21.87
CA VAL A 739 -18.67 -14.74 21.56
C VAL A 739 -17.77 -15.83 22.14
N ILE A 740 -16.51 -15.91 21.72
CA ILE A 740 -15.53 -16.93 22.19
C ILE A 740 -14.19 -16.28 22.52
N ILE A 741 -13.74 -15.36 21.65
CA ILE A 741 -12.53 -14.58 21.83
C ILE A 741 -12.98 -13.13 22.05
N PRO A 742 -12.62 -12.48 23.17
CA PRO A 742 -12.96 -11.07 23.40
C PRO A 742 -12.54 -10.19 22.22
N GLY A 743 -13.46 -9.33 21.76
CA GLY A 743 -13.25 -8.48 20.59
C GLY A 743 -13.46 -9.17 19.25
N THR A 744 -14.01 -10.39 19.23
CA THR A 744 -14.32 -11.13 18.00
C THR A 744 -15.81 -11.42 17.88
N SER A 745 -16.40 -11.04 16.75
CA SER A 745 -17.80 -11.32 16.47
C SER A 745 -18.02 -12.76 15.98
N ILE A 746 -19.28 -13.18 15.89
CA ILE A 746 -19.63 -14.47 15.27
C ILE A 746 -19.14 -14.56 13.82
N TYR A 747 -19.21 -13.45 13.07
CA TYR A 747 -18.67 -13.39 11.71
C TYR A 747 -17.16 -13.50 11.71
N GLY A 748 -16.47 -12.92 12.71
CA GLY A 748 -15.04 -13.06 12.92
C GLY A 748 -14.62 -14.52 13.10
N ILE A 749 -15.34 -15.26 13.95
CA ILE A 749 -15.10 -16.70 14.15
C ILE A 749 -15.33 -17.47 12.85
N LEU A 750 -16.42 -17.21 12.12
CA LEU A 750 -16.69 -17.85 10.84
C LEU A 750 -15.57 -17.57 9.81
N ALA A 751 -15.03 -16.36 9.79
CA ALA A 751 -13.93 -16.00 8.91
C ALA A 751 -12.60 -16.68 9.28
N LEU A 752 -12.33 -16.84 10.58
CA LEU A 752 -11.17 -17.61 11.08
C LEU A 752 -11.31 -19.10 10.76
N LEU A 753 -12.49 -19.68 10.92
CA LEU A 753 -12.77 -21.05 10.52
C LEU A 753 -12.62 -21.23 9.01
N ALA A 754 -13.09 -20.28 8.21
CA ALA A 754 -12.90 -20.26 6.76
C ALA A 754 -11.40 -20.21 6.37
N LEU A 755 -10.59 -19.43 7.09
CA LEU A 755 -9.13 -19.40 6.92
C LEU A 755 -8.51 -20.79 7.23
N LEU A 756 -8.87 -21.40 8.36
CA LEU A 756 -8.37 -22.72 8.76
C LEU A 756 -8.78 -23.82 7.76
N VAL A 757 -10.03 -23.86 7.35
CA VAL A 757 -10.54 -24.80 6.33
C VAL A 757 -9.76 -24.65 5.04
N SER A 758 -9.50 -23.43 4.59
CA SER A 758 -8.71 -23.19 3.39
C SER A 758 -7.27 -23.69 3.51
N ILE A 759 -6.61 -23.48 4.65
CA ILE A 759 -5.26 -24.01 4.93
C ILE A 759 -5.28 -25.55 4.84
N VAL A 760 -6.28 -26.20 5.43
CA VAL A 760 -6.43 -27.67 5.36
C VAL A 760 -6.63 -28.13 3.91
N CYS A 761 -7.52 -27.48 3.14
CA CYS A 761 -7.72 -27.77 1.72
C CYS A 761 -6.42 -27.63 0.91
N TYR A 762 -5.65 -26.56 1.16
CA TYR A 762 -4.36 -26.31 0.52
C TYR A 762 -3.35 -27.42 0.85
N VAL A 763 -3.22 -27.80 2.12
CA VAL A 763 -2.27 -28.84 2.55
C VAL A 763 -2.62 -30.20 1.96
N ILE A 764 -3.91 -30.57 1.93
CA ILE A 764 -4.38 -31.82 1.30
C ILE A 764 -4.04 -31.81 -0.19
N PHE A 765 -4.36 -30.71 -0.88
CA PHE A 765 -4.05 -30.55 -2.30
C PHE A 765 -2.54 -30.61 -2.57
N GLY A 766 -1.72 -29.90 -1.80
CA GLY A 766 -0.27 -29.86 -1.96
C GLY A 766 0.39 -31.22 -1.71
N ARG A 767 -0.07 -31.98 -0.72
CA ARG A 767 0.40 -33.36 -0.47
C ARG A 767 0.07 -34.30 -1.62
N TRP A 768 -1.15 -34.20 -2.17
CA TRP A 768 -1.54 -34.96 -3.35
C TRP A 768 -0.67 -34.59 -4.56
N ALA A 769 -0.52 -33.30 -4.84
CA ALA A 769 0.27 -32.80 -5.97
C ALA A 769 1.75 -33.23 -5.89
N SER A 770 2.37 -33.14 -4.71
CA SER A 770 3.75 -33.59 -4.52
C SER A 770 3.90 -35.09 -4.78
N ARG A 771 2.99 -35.93 -4.25
CA ARG A 771 3.05 -37.39 -4.44
C ARG A 771 3.01 -37.76 -5.93
N MET A 772 2.08 -37.15 -6.68
CA MET A 772 1.96 -37.39 -8.13
C MET A 772 3.18 -36.91 -8.90
N ALA A 773 3.77 -35.77 -8.52
CA ALA A 773 4.98 -35.26 -9.15
C ALA A 773 6.20 -36.17 -8.86
N ASP A 774 6.30 -36.70 -7.64
CA ASP A 774 7.37 -37.61 -7.24
C ASP A 774 7.23 -38.97 -7.96
N GLU A 775 6.01 -39.49 -8.13
CA GLU A 775 5.74 -40.70 -8.94
C GLU A 775 6.13 -40.52 -10.42
N LEU A 776 5.82 -39.35 -11.00
CA LEU A 776 6.20 -39.01 -12.38
C LEU A 776 7.72 -38.94 -12.57
N LEU A 777 8.44 -38.37 -11.59
CA LEU A 777 9.91 -38.29 -11.61
C LEU A 777 10.57 -39.66 -11.37
N ALA A 778 9.90 -40.57 -10.65
CA ALA A 778 10.41 -41.92 -10.38
C ALA A 778 10.30 -42.89 -11.57
N GLY A 779 9.79 -42.44 -12.73
CA GLY A 779 9.66 -43.27 -13.93
C GLY A 779 8.51 -44.28 -13.87
N GLY A 780 7.56 -44.10 -12.93
CA GLY A 780 6.33 -44.89 -12.88
C GLY A 780 5.46 -44.61 -14.10
N SER A 781 5.20 -45.66 -14.88
CA SER A 781 4.34 -45.77 -16.07
C SER A 781 3.29 -44.66 -16.25
N GLU A 782 3.24 -44.11 -17.47
CA GLU A 782 2.18 -43.28 -18.09
C GLU A 782 1.35 -42.39 -17.15
N ALA A 783 1.46 -41.06 -17.34
CA ALA A 783 0.56 -40.09 -16.71
C ALA A 783 -0.89 -40.63 -16.77
N PRO A 784 -1.60 -40.80 -15.63
CA PRO A 784 -2.83 -41.60 -15.53
C PRO A 784 -4.03 -41.03 -16.31
N TYR A 785 -3.83 -39.97 -17.09
CA TYR A 785 -4.86 -39.33 -17.90
C TYR A 785 -4.29 -39.01 -19.29
N PRO A 786 -5.01 -39.36 -20.37
CA PRO A 786 -4.60 -39.00 -21.71
C PRO A 786 -4.55 -37.48 -21.83
N LEU A 787 -3.34 -36.94 -21.90
CA LEU A 787 -3.09 -35.57 -22.29
C LEU A 787 -3.66 -35.38 -23.70
N LYS A 788 -4.69 -34.55 -23.85
CA LYS A 788 -4.98 -33.96 -25.16
C LYS A 788 -3.73 -33.17 -25.56
N GLN A 789 -2.92 -33.74 -26.45
CA GLN A 789 -1.79 -33.05 -27.06
C GLN A 789 -2.29 -31.72 -27.63
N GLN A 790 -1.95 -30.62 -26.98
CA GLN A 790 -1.91 -29.33 -27.65
C GLN A 790 -0.68 -29.37 -28.54
N THR A 791 -0.92 -29.48 -29.85
CA THR A 791 0.08 -29.35 -30.90
C THR A 791 0.72 -27.96 -30.82
N VAL A 792 1.76 -27.83 -30.00
CA VAL A 792 2.73 -26.75 -30.11
C VAL A 792 3.71 -27.20 -31.17
N ALA A 793 3.57 -26.65 -32.38
CA ALA A 793 4.53 -26.85 -33.46
C ALA A 793 5.88 -26.25 -33.05
N SER A 794 6.73 -27.07 -32.45
CA SER A 794 8.17 -26.80 -32.33
C SER A 794 8.86 -27.42 -33.55
N SER A 795 9.11 -26.59 -34.54
CA SER A 795 10.07 -26.87 -35.61
C SER A 795 11.46 -27.02 -34.99
N SER A 796 11.92 -28.26 -34.83
CA SER A 796 13.33 -28.57 -34.60
C SER A 796 13.94 -28.97 -35.95
N SER A 797 14.77 -28.08 -36.49
CA SER A 797 15.62 -28.36 -37.63
C SER A 797 16.81 -29.20 -37.16
N SER A 798 16.79 -30.49 -37.51
CA SER A 798 17.97 -31.35 -37.50
C SER A 798 18.87 -30.96 -38.67
N SER A 799 20.08 -30.46 -38.35
CA SER A 799 21.17 -30.33 -39.31
C SER A 799 21.97 -31.63 -39.28
N SER A 800 21.90 -32.38 -40.38
CA SER A 800 22.82 -33.46 -40.69
C SER A 800 23.79 -32.99 -41.77
N SER A 801 25.06 -33.30 -41.56
CA SER A 801 26.20 -32.90 -42.38
C SER A 801 26.62 -34.01 -43.36
N SER A 802 26.97 -33.57 -44.56
CA SER A 802 28.10 -34.00 -45.41
C SER A 802 27.94 -35.08 -46.50
N SER A 803 28.53 -34.73 -47.66
CA SER A 803 28.98 -35.52 -48.83
C SER A 803 27.87 -36.01 -49.79
N THR A 804 27.92 -35.90 -51.13
CA THR A 804 29.05 -35.79 -52.09
C THR A 804 28.50 -35.39 -53.49
N THR A 805 29.33 -34.72 -54.32
CA THR A 805 29.50 -34.74 -55.82
C THR A 805 28.34 -35.26 -56.72
N GLU A 806 27.97 -34.69 -57.87
CA GLU A 806 28.77 -34.36 -59.08
C GLU A 806 27.86 -33.77 -60.21
N ALA A 807 28.42 -32.91 -61.10
CA ALA A 807 28.11 -32.63 -62.54
C ALA A 807 26.64 -32.39 -63.02
N SER A 808 26.25 -31.54 -63.98
CA SER A 808 26.84 -30.66 -65.01
C SER A 808 25.67 -29.81 -65.61
N PRO A 809 25.87 -28.89 -66.61
CA PRO A 809 25.14 -27.63 -66.72
C PRO A 809 24.02 -27.64 -67.78
N VAL A 810 23.32 -26.49 -67.97
CA VAL A 810 22.98 -25.84 -69.28
C VAL A 810 21.66 -25.01 -69.23
N LYS A 811 21.77 -23.77 -69.76
CA LYS A 811 20.80 -22.86 -70.45
C LYS A 811 19.86 -21.89 -69.68
N ASP A 812 20.26 -20.62 -69.80
CA ASP A 812 19.61 -19.49 -70.51
C ASP A 812 18.30 -18.84 -70.03
N ALA A 813 18.44 -17.50 -69.87
CA ALA A 813 17.52 -16.41 -70.25
C ALA A 813 16.18 -16.30 -69.47
N ALA A 814 15.60 -15.14 -69.15
CA ALA A 814 15.81 -13.75 -69.53
C ALA A 814 15.15 -12.83 -68.47
N SER A 815 15.66 -11.60 -68.39
CA SER A 815 14.95 -10.32 -68.15
C SER A 815 13.62 -10.30 -67.35
N ARG A 816 13.58 -9.47 -66.29
CA ARG A 816 12.72 -8.26 -66.22
C ARG A 816 13.04 -7.39 -65.01
N SER A 817 13.24 -6.12 -65.29
CA SER A 817 13.48 -4.97 -64.41
C SER A 817 12.25 -4.57 -63.58
N PRO A 818 12.42 -3.78 -62.50
CA PRO A 818 11.35 -3.35 -61.59
C PRO A 818 10.69 -2.04 -62.07
N PRO A 819 9.43 -1.74 -61.69
CA PRO A 819 8.90 -0.40 -61.84
C PRO A 819 9.26 0.48 -60.62
N LYS A 820 9.78 1.66 -60.95
CA LYS A 820 10.02 2.83 -60.10
C LYS A 820 8.85 3.81 -60.27
N LYS A 821 8.70 4.70 -59.27
CA LYS A 821 8.03 6.03 -59.29
C LYS A 821 6.49 6.01 -59.23
N SER A 822 5.79 6.94 -58.56
CA SER A 822 6.17 8.29 -58.09
C SER A 822 5.16 8.83 -57.07
N ASP A 823 5.69 9.71 -56.22
CA ASP A 823 5.12 10.84 -55.50
C ASP A 823 3.75 11.38 -55.96
N LEU A 824 2.93 11.78 -54.99
CA LEU A 824 2.19 13.04 -55.06
C LEU A 824 1.79 13.55 -53.66
N VAL A 825 2.02 14.85 -53.53
CA VAL A 825 1.89 15.75 -52.39
C VAL A 825 0.43 16.14 -52.15
N ALA A 826 0.00 16.16 -50.87
CA ALA A 826 -0.91 17.14 -50.26
C ALA A 826 -0.92 16.96 -48.73
#